data_AF-A0A4S9E8I3-F1
#
_entry.id   AF-A0A4S9E8I3-F1
#
_cell.length_a   1.000
_cell.length_b   1.000
_cell.length_c   1.000
_cell.angle_alpha   90.00
_cell.angle_beta   90.00
_cell.angle_gamma   90.00
#
_symmetry.space_group_name_H-M   'P 1'
#
loop_
_entity.id
_entity.type
_entity.pdbx_description
1 polymer ?
#
loop_
_entity_poly.entity_id
_entity_poly.type
_entity_poly.pdbx_seq_one_letter_code
_entity_poly.pdbx_strand_id
1 'polypeptide(L)'
;MALSDADSIRSTASVVAYDLMSYYTGNRTGDVPGNLPSPYYWWEAGAMFGEMVEYWYYTGDTTYNDEVKQALLHQVGDDKDYMPRNQSKSLGNDDQVFWAFSAMTAAELKFEDPGDGQPSWLSLAQAVFNEQASRWDDATCGGGLRWQIFTFNAGYDYKNAVSNGGFFQLAARLARYTQNQTYVDWAEKTWEWYAGTPLLETDNWQVNDGSSTQKNCSDASQLQWTYNYGVFLAGNAYLYNYTGDAKYMDRIDGLLNSTLERFFPDKMGGVMVEVTCEPLGNCNNDQPAFKAFLTRWLVLTAQLVPEVYDRIFEYLRKSAAGAAGQCSGGELGRHCGREWNSTVWDGTSGVGEQMSALAIIQAMMLDTTELAAPVGATTGGTSKGDPSAGTGTSGTTGSNGMPAVNTDKITTGDKAGAGILTAVGMAREMGLVTAGWLQDGMHSVDRVIDVFVSSEKFAFIVFFRLSYHSLQDFLFSSISEALENEKPIVGDIDGSNVCWKERHVIGRSHTSDRRREVGGVETVGKKIIRHNTIHTSTMPPRLDLLSRASLCRPTAPHSSVASLLQPFLKSAQQPQQQRNASILSSLSDNSGAYNKKIRRGRGPSSGKGKTSGRGHKGQKAHGKVPRNFNGGQTPEEVVHGVRGFENQHSIEMTPLNINRLQAWIDAGRLDPNQPITLRELAKSRCIHGIKDGIKLLARSSEKLTTPVDIVVSRASASAIAAIEAAGGKVTTRYYTKPSISRVRRGETDPIYSIQSAEPTTPRPEFKYRLPDPASRKDIEYYRDPAHRGYLSHMLQEGQGPSLFFKTPGQGRVDHKKVTSKGAKSAIKGENRVW
;
A
#
# COMPACT_ATOMS: atom_id res chain seq x y z
N MET A 1 -25.04 6.85 14.93
CA MET A 1 -24.76 8.28 14.70
C MET A 1 -25.94 8.90 13.93
N ALA A 2 -25.98 10.20 13.65
CA ALA A 2 -27.14 10.88 13.04
C ALA A 2 -26.79 11.52 11.69
N LEU A 3 -27.68 11.38 10.70
CA LEU A 3 -27.50 11.79 9.30
C LEU A 3 -28.72 12.59 8.78
N SER A 4 -29.29 13.47 9.61
CA SER A 4 -30.53 14.21 9.30
C SER A 4 -30.34 15.45 8.41
N ASP A 5 -29.13 16.00 8.42
CA ASP A 5 -28.79 17.32 7.88
C ASP A 5 -27.27 17.44 7.69
N ALA A 6 -26.83 18.44 6.93
CA ALA A 6 -25.42 18.64 6.58
C ALA A 6 -24.47 18.71 7.79
N ASP A 7 -24.89 19.31 8.91
CA ASP A 7 -24.02 19.46 10.09
C ASP A 7 -23.92 18.16 10.90
N SER A 8 -25.02 17.40 10.99
CA SER A 8 -25.01 16.04 11.56
C SER A 8 -24.15 15.08 10.73
N ILE A 9 -24.18 15.19 9.40
CA ILE A 9 -23.36 14.39 8.48
C ILE A 9 -21.89 14.78 8.63
N ARG A 10 -21.52 16.07 8.59
CA ARG A 10 -20.14 16.54 8.85
C ARG A 10 -19.63 16.08 10.20
N SER A 11 -20.43 16.24 11.27
CA SER A 11 -20.04 15.82 12.62
C SER A 11 -19.84 14.30 12.71
N THR A 12 -20.64 13.52 11.99
CA THR A 12 -20.52 12.06 11.96
C THR A 12 -19.29 11.63 11.15
N ALA A 13 -19.12 12.18 9.94
CA ALA A 13 -17.97 11.93 9.07
C ALA A 13 -16.65 12.28 9.79
N SER A 14 -16.60 13.41 10.51
CA SER A 14 -15.41 13.83 11.27
C SER A 14 -15.00 12.84 12.36
N VAL A 15 -15.98 12.21 13.04
CA VAL A 15 -15.68 11.16 14.03
C VAL A 15 -15.12 9.90 13.37
N VAL A 16 -15.71 9.45 12.26
CA VAL A 16 -15.24 8.26 11.55
C VAL A 16 -13.89 8.51 10.88
N ALA A 17 -13.67 9.71 10.31
CA ALA A 17 -12.40 10.15 9.75
C ALA A 17 -11.29 10.21 10.81
N TYR A 18 -11.59 10.68 12.02
CA TYR A 18 -10.65 10.62 13.15
C TYR A 18 -10.29 9.18 13.52
N ASP A 19 -11.28 8.28 13.62
CA ASP A 19 -11.01 6.88 13.98
C ASP A 19 -10.27 6.13 12.86
N LEU A 20 -10.55 6.42 11.58
CA LEU A 20 -9.79 5.96 10.42
C LEU A 20 -8.33 6.45 10.47
N MET A 21 -8.13 7.76 10.64
CA MET A 21 -6.79 8.35 10.74
C MET A 21 -6.02 7.91 11.99
N SER A 22 -6.69 7.37 13.03
CA SER A 22 -6.03 6.81 14.21
C SER A 22 -5.18 5.56 13.91
N TYR A 23 -5.51 4.82 12.84
CA TYR A 23 -4.71 3.69 12.34
C TYR A 23 -3.42 4.14 11.63
N TYR A 24 -3.37 5.37 11.13
CA TYR A 24 -2.19 5.90 10.46
C TYR A 24 -1.10 6.26 11.46
N THR A 25 0.13 5.81 11.18
CA THR A 25 1.32 6.10 12.00
C THR A 25 2.42 6.81 11.22
N GLY A 26 2.33 6.90 9.89
CA GLY A 26 3.40 7.44 9.04
C GLY A 26 3.76 8.92 9.26
N ASN A 27 2.92 9.70 9.96
CA ASN A 27 3.26 11.07 10.39
C ASN A 27 4.12 11.11 11.69
N ARG A 28 4.36 9.96 12.34
CA ARG A 28 5.16 9.87 13.57
C ARG A 28 6.65 9.83 13.22
N THR A 29 7.47 10.45 14.06
CA THR A 29 8.93 10.50 13.85
C THR A 29 9.54 9.09 13.88
N GLY A 30 10.04 8.63 12.73
CA GLY A 30 10.69 7.33 12.56
C GLY A 30 9.87 6.32 11.75
N ASP A 31 8.58 6.58 11.52
CA ASP A 31 7.74 5.81 10.61
C ASP A 31 7.86 6.34 9.16
N VAL A 32 7.16 5.69 8.21
CA VAL A 32 7.20 6.01 6.78
C VAL A 32 5.88 6.67 6.37
N PRO A 33 5.87 7.94 5.93
CA PRO A 33 4.66 8.60 5.46
C PRO A 33 4.01 7.86 4.30
N GLY A 34 2.69 7.77 4.28
CA GLY A 34 1.95 7.02 3.25
C GLY A 34 1.92 5.51 3.41
N ASN A 35 2.55 4.93 4.45
CA ASN A 35 2.35 3.52 4.80
C ASN A 35 1.38 3.38 5.99
N LEU A 36 0.56 2.33 5.94
CA LEU A 36 -0.19 1.82 7.09
C LEU A 36 0.60 0.72 7.81
N PRO A 37 0.36 0.49 9.13
CA PRO A 37 0.93 -0.63 9.86
C PRO A 37 0.35 -1.97 9.39
N SER A 38 1.04 -3.07 9.74
CA SER A 38 0.50 -4.42 9.54
C SER A 38 -0.88 -4.55 10.24
N PRO A 39 -1.90 -5.13 9.58
CA PRO A 39 -1.79 -6.07 8.47
C PRO A 39 -2.21 -5.50 7.10
N TYR A 40 -2.32 -4.19 6.96
CA TYR A 40 -2.78 -3.50 5.75
C TYR A 40 -1.70 -3.46 4.65
N TYR A 41 -2.14 -3.44 3.40
CA TYR A 41 -1.25 -3.37 2.23
C TYR A 41 -1.00 -1.93 1.77
N TRP A 42 0.01 -1.74 0.91
CA TRP A 42 0.43 -0.42 0.46
C TRP A 42 -0.62 0.30 -0.39
N TRP A 43 -1.36 -0.43 -1.23
CA TRP A 43 -2.46 0.13 -2.04
C TRP A 43 -3.61 0.67 -1.17
N GLU A 44 -3.94 -0.01 -0.07
CA GLU A 44 -5.02 0.35 0.85
C GLU A 44 -4.71 1.69 1.53
N ALA A 45 -3.44 1.94 1.86
CA ALA A 45 -3.00 3.24 2.36
C ALA A 45 -3.23 4.35 1.31
N GLY A 46 -2.86 4.12 0.05
CA GLY A 46 -3.14 5.06 -1.05
C GLY A 46 -4.63 5.34 -1.18
N ALA A 47 -5.44 4.29 -1.21
CA ALA A 47 -6.89 4.36 -1.32
C ALA A 47 -7.56 5.12 -0.16
N MET A 48 -7.05 4.96 1.07
CA MET A 48 -7.41 5.72 2.27
C MET A 48 -7.08 7.21 2.10
N PHE A 49 -5.87 7.57 1.63
CA PHE A 49 -5.53 8.98 1.42
C PHE A 49 -6.38 9.63 0.32
N GLY A 50 -6.71 8.89 -0.75
CA GLY A 50 -7.68 9.35 -1.76
C GLY A 50 -9.09 9.57 -1.20
N GLU A 51 -9.51 8.78 -0.22
CA GLU A 51 -10.77 9.00 0.49
C GLU A 51 -10.73 10.22 1.40
N MET A 52 -9.58 10.49 2.04
CA MET A 52 -9.39 11.68 2.88
C MET A 52 -9.36 12.98 2.05
N VAL A 53 -9.02 12.93 0.75
CA VAL A 53 -9.25 14.05 -0.19
C VAL A 53 -10.75 14.28 -0.40
N GLU A 54 -11.54 13.22 -0.56
CA GLU A 54 -13.00 13.32 -0.69
C GLU A 54 -13.67 13.79 0.62
N TYR A 55 -13.17 13.37 1.77
CA TYR A 55 -13.59 13.87 3.08
C TYR A 55 -13.42 15.39 3.20
N TRP A 56 -12.25 15.92 2.85
CA TRP A 56 -12.02 17.37 2.79
C TRP A 56 -13.01 18.05 1.85
N TYR A 57 -13.22 17.49 0.65
CA TYR A 57 -14.11 18.06 -0.35
C TYR A 57 -15.58 18.11 0.11
N TYR A 58 -16.10 17.03 0.68
CA TYR A 58 -17.49 16.93 1.11
C TYR A 58 -17.78 17.70 2.40
N THR A 59 -16.84 17.74 3.34
CA THR A 59 -17.08 18.35 4.66
C THR A 59 -16.58 19.79 4.77
N GLY A 60 -15.54 20.15 4.01
CA GLY A 60 -14.76 21.38 4.17
C GLY A 60 -13.69 21.32 5.27
N ASP A 61 -13.53 20.18 5.95
CA ASP A 61 -12.54 20.02 7.02
C ASP A 61 -11.12 19.81 6.47
N THR A 62 -10.21 20.71 6.81
CA THR A 62 -8.81 20.70 6.37
C THR A 62 -7.87 19.96 7.32
N THR A 63 -8.37 19.37 8.42
CA THR A 63 -7.57 18.84 9.55
C THR A 63 -6.46 17.86 9.13
N TYR A 64 -6.67 17.09 8.05
CA TYR A 64 -5.75 16.04 7.60
C TYR A 64 -5.01 16.37 6.28
N ASN A 65 -5.22 17.57 5.72
CA ASN A 65 -4.75 17.89 4.36
C ASN A 65 -3.23 17.78 4.22
N ASP A 66 -2.46 18.16 5.25
CA ASP A 66 -1.01 18.09 5.21
C ASP A 66 -0.49 16.64 5.35
N GLU A 67 -1.12 15.79 6.17
CA GLU A 67 -0.83 14.35 6.20
C GLU A 67 -1.14 13.68 4.87
N VAL A 68 -2.29 13.96 4.26
CA VAL A 68 -2.69 13.42 2.94
C VAL A 68 -1.67 13.82 1.87
N LYS A 69 -1.36 15.13 1.79
CA LYS A 69 -0.39 15.70 0.84
C LYS A 69 0.99 15.10 1.03
N GLN A 70 1.46 14.97 2.27
CA GLN A 70 2.74 14.34 2.59
C GLN A 70 2.76 12.85 2.21
N ALA A 71 1.70 12.11 2.51
CA ALA A 71 1.59 10.68 2.22
C ALA A 71 1.61 10.39 0.72
N LEU A 72 0.76 11.08 -0.06
CA LEU A 72 0.71 10.96 -1.52
C LEU A 72 2.06 11.31 -2.17
N LEU A 73 2.73 12.38 -1.71
CA LEU A 73 4.04 12.79 -2.24
C LEU A 73 5.20 11.89 -1.82
N HIS A 74 5.14 11.24 -0.65
CA HIS A 74 6.22 10.37 -0.19
C HIS A 74 6.29 9.04 -0.99
N GLN A 75 5.16 8.60 -1.52
CA GLN A 75 5.02 7.28 -2.16
C GLN A 75 5.15 7.31 -3.69
N VAL A 76 5.42 8.48 -4.29
CA VAL A 76 5.54 8.64 -5.77
C VAL A 76 6.71 7.88 -6.41
N GLY A 77 7.70 7.44 -5.62
CA GLY A 77 8.90 6.76 -6.12
C GLY A 77 9.95 7.71 -6.72
N ASP A 78 11.13 7.16 -7.04
CA ASP A 78 12.25 7.93 -7.63
C ASP A 78 11.86 8.55 -8.99
N ASP A 79 11.09 7.80 -9.77
CA ASP A 79 10.70 8.10 -11.16
C ASP A 79 9.33 8.83 -11.26
N LYS A 80 8.70 9.15 -10.10
CA LYS A 80 7.44 9.92 -9.96
C LYS A 80 6.24 9.26 -10.66
N ASP A 81 6.11 7.95 -10.48
CA ASP A 81 5.22 7.03 -11.19
C ASP A 81 4.41 6.11 -10.26
N TYR A 82 4.48 6.33 -8.94
CA TYR A 82 3.96 5.44 -7.91
C TYR A 82 4.54 4.01 -7.99
N MET A 83 5.82 3.86 -8.34
CA MET A 83 6.55 2.59 -8.24
C MET A 83 7.74 2.65 -7.28
N PRO A 84 7.53 2.99 -6.00
CA PRO A 84 8.61 3.00 -5.01
C PRO A 84 9.22 1.60 -4.87
N ARG A 85 10.54 1.50 -5.10
CA ARG A 85 11.31 0.23 -5.13
C ARG A 85 11.17 -0.65 -3.88
N ASN A 86 10.80 -0.06 -2.75
CA ASN A 86 10.54 -0.80 -1.51
C ASN A 86 9.28 -1.67 -1.58
N GLN A 87 8.33 -1.37 -2.49
CA GLN A 87 7.05 -2.07 -2.61
C GLN A 87 7.04 -3.15 -3.70
N SER A 88 8.12 -3.31 -4.49
CA SER A 88 8.15 -4.21 -5.67
C SER A 88 7.74 -5.67 -5.40
N LYS A 89 7.84 -6.15 -4.15
CA LYS A 89 7.42 -7.51 -3.75
C LYS A 89 5.90 -7.73 -3.77
N SER A 90 5.10 -6.67 -3.69
CA SER A 90 3.64 -6.72 -3.69
C SER A 90 3.01 -5.79 -4.72
N LEU A 91 3.79 -5.16 -5.58
CA LEU A 91 3.29 -4.14 -6.52
C LEU A 91 2.63 -4.77 -7.75
N GLY A 92 1.30 -4.79 -7.77
CA GLY A 92 0.47 -4.99 -8.95
C GLY A 92 0.12 -3.71 -9.70
N ASN A 93 -0.54 -3.86 -10.85
CA ASN A 93 -1.09 -2.74 -11.61
C ASN A 93 -2.30 -2.12 -10.89
N ASP A 94 -3.07 -2.94 -10.19
CA ASP A 94 -4.08 -2.54 -9.22
C ASP A 94 -3.47 -1.74 -8.06
N ASP A 95 -2.39 -2.23 -7.43
CA ASP A 95 -1.71 -1.46 -6.38
C ASP A 95 -1.31 -0.06 -6.87
N GLN A 96 -0.68 0.03 -8.04
CA GLN A 96 -0.26 1.29 -8.65
C GLN A 96 -1.44 2.21 -9.00
N VAL A 97 -2.56 1.66 -9.50
CA VAL A 97 -3.69 2.47 -9.97
C VAL A 97 -4.50 3.08 -8.82
N PHE A 98 -4.55 2.48 -7.63
CA PHE A 98 -5.21 3.10 -6.46
C PHE A 98 -4.51 4.39 -5.99
N TRP A 99 -3.19 4.48 -6.12
CA TRP A 99 -2.46 5.74 -5.91
C TRP A 99 -2.70 6.74 -7.04
N ALA A 100 -2.75 6.29 -8.30
CA ALA A 100 -3.13 7.11 -9.44
C ALA A 100 -4.53 7.70 -9.29
N PHE A 101 -5.50 6.91 -8.81
CA PHE A 101 -6.86 7.36 -8.53
C PHE A 101 -6.90 8.44 -7.46
N SER A 102 -6.08 8.32 -6.43
CA SER A 102 -6.01 9.29 -5.34
C SER A 102 -5.43 10.63 -5.81
N ALA A 103 -4.37 10.58 -6.64
CA ALA A 103 -3.86 11.76 -7.33
C ALA A 103 -4.87 12.34 -8.34
N MET A 104 -5.54 11.50 -9.13
CA MET A 104 -6.56 11.94 -10.09
C MET A 104 -7.75 12.61 -9.38
N THR A 105 -8.18 12.09 -8.23
CA THR A 105 -9.21 12.70 -7.37
C THR A 105 -8.74 14.03 -6.79
N ALA A 106 -7.47 14.14 -6.37
CA ALA A 106 -6.89 15.40 -5.92
C ALA A 106 -6.90 16.48 -7.03
N ALA A 107 -6.60 16.12 -8.28
CA ALA A 107 -6.74 17.03 -9.42
C ALA A 107 -8.21 17.42 -9.71
N GLU A 108 -9.12 16.44 -9.72
CA GLU A 108 -10.54 16.59 -10.04
C GLU A 108 -11.36 17.35 -8.98
N LEU A 109 -10.93 17.33 -7.72
CA LEU A 109 -11.58 18.03 -6.61
C LEU A 109 -10.85 19.32 -6.20
N LYS A 110 -9.82 19.74 -6.96
CA LYS A 110 -8.99 20.93 -6.71
C LYS A 110 -8.32 20.92 -5.33
N PHE A 111 -7.88 19.74 -4.89
CA PHE A 111 -7.04 19.62 -3.69
C PHE A 111 -5.73 20.40 -3.89
N GLU A 112 -5.19 20.95 -2.81
CA GLU A 112 -4.04 21.86 -2.85
C GLU A 112 -2.85 21.27 -3.62
N ASP A 113 -2.38 21.98 -4.65
CA ASP A 113 -1.29 21.49 -5.51
C ASP A 113 0.05 21.39 -4.72
N PRO A 114 0.91 20.38 -4.99
CA PRO A 114 2.16 20.11 -4.25
C PRO A 114 3.23 21.21 -4.21
N GLY A 115 3.07 22.29 -4.98
CA GLY A 115 4.06 23.36 -5.11
C GLY A 115 5.21 23.06 -6.09
N ASP A 116 6.10 24.05 -6.26
CA ASP A 116 7.16 24.00 -7.27
C ASP A 116 8.22 22.91 -6.98
N GLY A 117 8.60 22.17 -8.03
CA GLY A 117 9.61 21.09 -7.98
C GLY A 117 9.06 19.70 -7.68
N GLN A 118 7.85 19.61 -7.12
CA GLN A 118 7.12 18.37 -6.95
C GLN A 118 6.35 17.98 -8.22
N PRO A 119 6.02 16.69 -8.45
CA PRO A 119 5.04 16.33 -9.45
C PRO A 119 3.66 16.87 -9.05
N SER A 120 2.87 17.31 -10.03
CA SER A 120 1.47 17.67 -9.84
C SER A 120 0.59 16.42 -9.78
N TRP A 121 -0.60 16.55 -9.19
CA TRP A 121 -1.58 15.47 -9.10
C TRP A 121 -1.95 14.86 -10.45
N LEU A 122 -2.19 15.69 -11.47
CA LEU A 122 -2.45 15.21 -12.83
C LEU A 122 -1.23 14.50 -13.45
N SER A 123 0.00 14.99 -13.25
CA SER A 123 1.20 14.36 -13.82
C SER A 123 1.44 12.95 -13.26
N LEU A 124 1.11 12.71 -11.98
CA LEU A 124 1.19 11.39 -11.35
C LEU A 124 0.19 10.40 -11.96
N ALA A 125 -1.04 10.85 -12.21
CA ALA A 125 -2.06 10.06 -12.88
C ALA A 125 -1.64 9.71 -14.33
N GLN A 126 -1.05 10.67 -15.06
CA GLN A 126 -0.51 10.45 -16.40
C GLN A 126 0.70 9.49 -16.40
N ALA A 127 1.58 9.57 -15.39
CA ALA A 127 2.72 8.66 -15.25
C ALA A 127 2.28 7.20 -15.14
N VAL A 128 1.34 6.92 -14.22
CA VAL A 128 0.80 5.57 -14.02
C VAL A 128 0.11 5.07 -15.29
N PHE A 129 -0.71 5.91 -15.94
CA PHE A 129 -1.34 5.53 -17.20
C PHE A 129 -0.32 5.16 -18.28
N ASN A 130 0.72 5.97 -18.49
CA ASN A 130 1.72 5.74 -19.53
C ASN A 130 2.53 4.45 -19.27
N GLU A 131 2.93 4.23 -18.02
CA GLU A 131 3.60 3.00 -17.59
C GLU A 131 2.70 1.76 -17.75
N GLN A 132 1.41 1.83 -17.40
CA GLN A 132 0.47 0.73 -17.60
C GLN A 132 0.17 0.46 -19.08
N ALA A 133 -0.03 1.49 -19.90
CA ALA A 133 -0.21 1.37 -21.35
C ALA A 133 0.98 0.64 -22.00
N SER A 134 2.22 0.88 -21.52
CA SER A 134 3.43 0.20 -22.00
C SER A 134 3.47 -1.31 -21.66
N ARG A 135 2.68 -1.77 -20.68
CA ARG A 135 2.63 -3.15 -20.17
C ARG A 135 1.46 -3.96 -20.71
N TRP A 136 0.68 -3.37 -21.62
CA TRP A 136 -0.44 -4.05 -22.27
C TRP A 136 0.04 -5.31 -23.01
N ASP A 137 -0.39 -6.49 -22.54
CA ASP A 137 0.12 -7.77 -23.01
C ASP A 137 -0.79 -8.36 -24.09
N ASP A 138 -0.58 -7.90 -25.34
CA ASP A 138 -1.22 -8.43 -26.55
C ASP A 138 -0.77 -9.89 -26.87
N ALA A 139 0.31 -10.40 -26.27
CA ALA A 139 0.85 -11.73 -26.56
C ALA A 139 0.11 -12.88 -25.84
N THR A 140 -0.64 -12.59 -24.77
CA THR A 140 -1.48 -13.58 -24.08
C THR A 140 -2.91 -13.09 -23.91
N CYS A 141 -3.89 -13.99 -24.08
CA CYS A 141 -5.32 -13.67 -23.97
C CYS A 141 -5.81 -12.56 -24.92
N GLY A 142 -5.08 -12.26 -26.00
CA GLY A 142 -5.44 -11.24 -26.99
C GLY A 142 -5.39 -9.79 -26.50
N GLY A 143 -4.68 -9.52 -25.40
CA GLY A 143 -4.65 -8.20 -24.75
C GLY A 143 -4.83 -8.29 -23.24
N GLY A 144 -4.92 -7.14 -22.58
CA GLY A 144 -5.15 -6.98 -21.15
C GLY A 144 -3.88 -6.90 -20.31
N LEU A 145 -3.96 -6.14 -19.23
CA LEU A 145 -2.96 -6.09 -18.17
C LEU A 145 -3.00 -7.36 -17.31
N ARG A 146 -1.82 -7.77 -16.85
CA ARG A 146 -1.65 -8.75 -15.79
C ARG A 146 -1.95 -8.11 -14.44
N TRP A 147 -2.31 -8.93 -13.45
CA TRP A 147 -2.47 -8.47 -12.08
C TRP A 147 -1.15 -7.85 -11.59
N GLN A 148 -0.09 -8.65 -11.54
CA GLN A 148 1.22 -8.23 -11.04
C GLN A 148 2.10 -7.56 -12.11
N ILE A 149 2.90 -6.56 -11.72
CA ILE A 149 3.86 -5.89 -12.64
C ILE A 149 5.12 -6.75 -12.85
N PHE A 150 5.62 -7.40 -11.79
CA PHE A 150 6.88 -8.13 -11.83
C PHE A 150 6.68 -9.64 -12.03
N THR A 151 7.45 -10.25 -12.94
CA THR A 151 7.38 -11.69 -13.27
C THR A 151 7.67 -12.63 -12.09
N PHE A 152 8.33 -12.14 -11.04
CA PHE A 152 8.63 -12.92 -9.84
C PHE A 152 7.51 -12.87 -8.78
N ASN A 153 6.49 -12.02 -8.94
CA ASN A 153 5.36 -11.96 -8.01
C ASN A 153 4.33 -13.06 -8.32
N ALA A 154 3.78 -13.67 -7.28
CA ALA A 154 2.71 -14.65 -7.42
C ALA A 154 1.45 -13.96 -7.97
N GLY A 155 0.86 -14.51 -9.04
CA GLY A 155 -0.26 -13.88 -9.76
C GLY A 155 0.14 -13.10 -11.01
N TYR A 156 1.42 -13.05 -11.40
CA TYR A 156 1.81 -12.51 -12.71
C TYR A 156 1.17 -13.27 -13.90
N ASP A 157 0.86 -14.54 -13.72
CA ASP A 157 0.16 -15.36 -14.70
C ASP A 157 -1.38 -15.19 -14.70
N TYR A 158 -1.90 -14.21 -13.94
CA TYR A 158 -3.32 -13.88 -13.80
C TYR A 158 -3.63 -12.51 -14.44
N LYS A 159 -4.76 -12.38 -15.13
CA LYS A 159 -5.35 -11.09 -15.58
C LYS A 159 -6.69 -10.93 -14.86
N ASN A 160 -6.84 -9.88 -14.07
CA ASN A 160 -8.01 -9.65 -13.21
C ASN A 160 -8.82 -8.42 -13.62
N ALA A 161 -10.04 -8.33 -13.11
CA ALA A 161 -10.95 -7.22 -13.33
C ALA A 161 -10.37 -5.90 -12.82
N VAL A 162 -9.89 -5.85 -11.56
CA VAL A 162 -9.41 -4.60 -10.95
C VAL A 162 -8.24 -3.94 -11.71
N SER A 163 -7.22 -4.67 -12.18
CA SER A 163 -6.11 -4.03 -12.92
C SER A 163 -6.55 -3.47 -14.27
N ASN A 164 -7.49 -4.14 -14.95
CA ASN A 164 -7.95 -3.74 -16.29
C ASN A 164 -9.04 -2.68 -16.23
N GLY A 165 -10.04 -2.87 -15.37
CA GLY A 165 -11.05 -1.86 -15.04
C GLY A 165 -10.42 -0.61 -14.42
N GLY A 166 -9.36 -0.79 -13.63
CA GLY A 166 -8.57 0.29 -13.06
C GLY A 166 -7.92 1.17 -14.13
N PHE A 167 -7.21 0.55 -15.07
CA PHE A 167 -6.62 1.22 -16.22
C PHE A 167 -7.68 1.87 -17.13
N PHE A 168 -8.81 1.18 -17.39
CA PHE A 168 -9.97 1.72 -18.12
C PHE A 168 -10.53 2.99 -17.45
N GLN A 169 -10.76 2.96 -16.14
CA GLN A 169 -11.28 4.12 -15.41
C GLN A 169 -10.26 5.27 -15.40
N LEU A 170 -8.97 4.98 -15.19
CA LEU A 170 -7.93 6.01 -15.23
C LEU A 170 -7.86 6.68 -16.61
N ALA A 171 -7.96 5.89 -17.68
CA ALA A 171 -8.06 6.38 -19.05
C ALA A 171 -9.28 7.27 -19.25
N ALA A 172 -10.48 6.83 -18.85
CA ALA A 172 -11.71 7.61 -18.94
C ALA A 172 -11.64 8.96 -18.16
N ARG A 173 -11.05 8.94 -16.97
CA ARG A 173 -10.83 10.14 -16.14
C ARG A 173 -9.86 11.12 -16.81
N LEU A 174 -8.73 10.62 -17.31
CA LEU A 174 -7.75 11.41 -18.05
C LEU A 174 -8.33 11.96 -19.36
N ALA A 175 -9.15 11.20 -20.10
CA ALA A 175 -9.84 11.65 -21.30
C ALA A 175 -10.70 12.88 -20.99
N ARG A 176 -11.59 12.79 -20.00
CA ARG A 176 -12.47 13.89 -19.59
C ARG A 176 -11.68 15.07 -19.04
N TYR A 177 -10.68 14.86 -18.19
CA TYR A 177 -9.93 15.96 -17.58
C TYR A 177 -9.10 16.72 -18.63
N THR A 178 -8.39 15.99 -19.51
CA THR A 178 -7.44 16.58 -20.46
C THR A 178 -8.01 16.90 -21.83
N GLN A 179 -9.24 16.45 -22.12
CA GLN A 179 -9.91 16.59 -23.43
C GLN A 179 -9.11 15.92 -24.57
N ASN A 180 -8.45 14.80 -24.28
CA ASN A 180 -7.56 14.09 -25.20
C ASN A 180 -8.15 12.73 -25.62
N GLN A 181 -8.37 12.59 -26.93
CA GLN A 181 -8.95 11.40 -27.57
C GLN A 181 -8.14 10.12 -27.33
N THR A 182 -6.80 10.19 -27.26
CA THR A 182 -5.96 9.00 -27.08
C THR A 182 -6.30 8.22 -25.80
N TYR A 183 -6.76 8.91 -24.75
CA TYR A 183 -7.22 8.24 -23.53
C TYR A 183 -8.58 7.54 -23.72
N VAL A 184 -9.47 8.05 -24.58
CA VAL A 184 -10.71 7.35 -24.97
C VAL A 184 -10.36 6.10 -25.78
N ASP A 185 -9.42 6.20 -26.73
CA ASP A 185 -9.03 5.09 -27.59
C ASP A 185 -8.46 3.92 -26.76
N TRP A 186 -7.68 4.23 -25.71
CA TRP A 186 -7.19 3.23 -24.74
C TRP A 186 -8.29 2.70 -23.81
N ALA A 187 -9.25 3.52 -23.41
CA ALA A 187 -10.40 3.07 -22.64
C ALA A 187 -11.26 2.09 -23.46
N GLU A 188 -11.59 2.41 -24.71
CA GLU A 188 -12.32 1.52 -25.60
C GLU A 188 -11.53 0.25 -25.93
N LYS A 189 -10.22 0.33 -26.23
CA LYS A 189 -9.37 -0.87 -26.40
C LYS A 189 -9.45 -1.79 -25.17
N THR A 190 -9.47 -1.21 -23.97
CA THR A 190 -9.55 -1.96 -22.72
C THR A 190 -10.94 -2.58 -22.52
N TRP A 191 -12.00 -1.84 -22.81
CA TRP A 191 -13.38 -2.31 -22.73
C TRP A 191 -13.67 -3.43 -23.74
N GLU A 192 -13.31 -3.24 -25.00
CA GLU A 192 -13.52 -4.21 -26.08
C GLU A 192 -12.79 -5.53 -25.79
N TRP A 193 -11.55 -5.46 -25.30
CA TRP A 193 -10.85 -6.64 -24.83
C TRP A 193 -11.57 -7.29 -23.64
N TYR A 194 -11.93 -6.52 -22.62
CA TYR A 194 -12.54 -7.05 -21.40
C TYR A 194 -13.88 -7.76 -21.68
N ALA A 195 -14.76 -7.09 -22.43
CA ALA A 195 -16.06 -7.62 -22.88
C ALA A 195 -15.94 -8.80 -23.86
N GLY A 196 -14.81 -8.93 -24.55
CA GLY A 196 -14.48 -10.09 -25.40
C GLY A 196 -13.96 -11.32 -24.65
N THR A 197 -13.83 -11.26 -23.32
CA THR A 197 -13.33 -12.36 -22.48
C THR A 197 -14.38 -12.85 -21.47
N PRO A 198 -14.24 -14.06 -20.89
CA PRO A 198 -15.10 -14.54 -19.81
C PRO A 198 -15.06 -13.70 -18.51
N LEU A 199 -14.33 -12.59 -18.49
CA LEU A 199 -14.29 -11.65 -17.37
C LEU A 199 -15.57 -10.79 -17.27
N LEU A 200 -16.28 -10.58 -18.39
CA LEU A 200 -17.61 -9.99 -18.40
C LEU A 200 -18.58 -10.94 -19.10
N GLU A 201 -19.64 -11.34 -18.39
CA GLU A 201 -20.76 -12.03 -19.01
C GLU A 201 -21.75 -10.95 -19.51
N THR A 202 -21.78 -10.73 -20.82
CA THR A 202 -22.56 -9.62 -21.42
C THR A 202 -24.08 -9.78 -21.31
N ASP A 203 -24.56 -11.01 -21.13
CA ASP A 203 -26.00 -11.33 -21.09
C ASP A 203 -26.66 -10.95 -19.75
N ASN A 204 -25.89 -10.96 -18.65
CA ASN A 204 -26.34 -10.69 -17.27
C ASN A 204 -25.53 -9.55 -16.59
N TRP A 205 -24.58 -8.96 -17.32
CA TRP A 205 -23.62 -7.95 -16.86
C TRP A 205 -22.78 -8.38 -15.64
N GLN A 206 -22.58 -9.69 -15.46
CA GLN A 206 -21.78 -10.21 -14.36
C GLN A 206 -20.29 -9.96 -14.61
N VAL A 207 -19.67 -9.21 -13.71
CA VAL A 207 -18.23 -8.94 -13.68
C VAL A 207 -17.53 -10.00 -12.83
N ASN A 208 -16.71 -10.82 -13.49
CA ASN A 208 -15.93 -11.91 -12.91
C ASN A 208 -14.52 -11.45 -12.51
N ASP A 209 -13.99 -12.01 -11.42
CA ASP A 209 -12.78 -11.53 -10.74
C ASP A 209 -11.49 -11.59 -11.58
N GLY A 210 -11.27 -12.66 -12.34
CA GLY A 210 -10.04 -12.79 -13.13
C GLY A 210 -9.80 -14.17 -13.72
N SER A 211 -8.82 -14.27 -14.63
CA SER A 211 -8.51 -15.48 -15.39
C SER A 211 -7.01 -15.74 -15.53
N SER A 212 -6.61 -17.00 -15.71
CA SER A 212 -5.21 -17.39 -15.86
C SER A 212 -4.75 -17.38 -17.32
N THR A 213 -3.63 -16.71 -17.57
CA THR A 213 -2.93 -16.72 -18.85
C THR A 213 -2.44 -18.11 -19.25
N GLN A 214 -2.25 -19.04 -18.31
CA GLN A 214 -1.87 -20.43 -18.60
C GLN A 214 -2.94 -21.19 -19.41
N LYS A 215 -4.21 -20.75 -19.31
CA LYS A 215 -5.34 -21.31 -20.05
C LYS A 215 -5.81 -20.39 -21.19
N ASN A 216 -4.96 -19.46 -21.63
CA ASN A 216 -5.31 -18.39 -22.58
C ASN A 216 -6.60 -17.62 -22.20
N CYS A 217 -6.79 -17.40 -20.90
CA CYS A 217 -7.96 -16.76 -20.30
C CYS A 217 -9.34 -17.37 -20.68
N SER A 218 -9.40 -18.69 -20.93
CA SER A 218 -10.63 -19.37 -21.37
C SER A 218 -11.67 -19.63 -20.26
N ASP A 219 -11.31 -19.48 -18.98
CA ASP A 219 -12.23 -19.60 -17.84
C ASP A 219 -11.94 -18.53 -16.77
N ALA A 220 -12.99 -17.91 -16.22
CA ALA A 220 -12.86 -16.87 -15.19
C ALA A 220 -13.26 -17.36 -13.80
N SER A 221 -12.64 -16.76 -12.78
CA SER A 221 -13.06 -16.85 -11.38
C SER A 221 -14.41 -16.15 -11.21
N GLN A 222 -15.44 -16.94 -10.90
CA GLN A 222 -16.83 -16.50 -10.72
C GLN A 222 -17.07 -15.79 -9.37
N LEU A 223 -16.01 -15.33 -8.71
CA LEU A 223 -16.10 -14.49 -7.53
C LEU A 223 -16.52 -13.08 -7.97
N GLN A 224 -17.41 -12.47 -7.20
CA GLN A 224 -18.00 -11.17 -7.53
C GLN A 224 -17.78 -10.23 -6.35
N TRP A 225 -17.14 -9.09 -6.62
CA TRP A 225 -16.71 -8.12 -5.62
C TRP A 225 -17.27 -6.75 -5.99
N THR A 226 -17.75 -5.97 -5.01
CA THR A 226 -18.44 -4.70 -5.29
C THR A 226 -17.60 -3.74 -6.14
N TYR A 227 -16.32 -3.59 -5.78
CA TYR A 227 -15.38 -2.69 -6.43
C TYR A 227 -15.15 -3.02 -7.92
N ASN A 228 -15.16 -4.29 -8.32
CA ASN A 228 -15.01 -4.69 -9.72
C ASN A 228 -16.17 -4.17 -10.60
N TYR A 229 -17.37 -3.97 -10.05
CA TYR A 229 -18.48 -3.36 -10.80
C TYR A 229 -18.36 -1.84 -10.79
N GLY A 230 -18.06 -1.24 -9.64
CA GLY A 230 -17.92 0.21 -9.48
C GLY A 230 -16.84 0.83 -10.38
N VAL A 231 -15.71 0.14 -10.58
CA VAL A 231 -14.60 0.64 -11.42
C VAL A 231 -15.05 0.85 -12.89
N PHE A 232 -15.85 -0.09 -13.42
CA PHE A 232 -16.40 0.00 -14.78
C PHE A 232 -17.58 0.97 -14.86
N LEU A 233 -18.43 1.05 -13.83
CA LEU A 233 -19.50 2.05 -13.75
C LEU A 233 -18.94 3.47 -13.85
N ALA A 234 -17.96 3.80 -12.99
CA ALA A 234 -17.33 5.11 -13.03
C ALA A 234 -16.60 5.34 -14.36
N GLY A 235 -15.83 4.39 -14.88
CA GLY A 235 -15.16 4.57 -16.18
C GLY A 235 -16.14 4.90 -17.32
N ASN A 236 -17.28 4.20 -17.42
CA ASN A 236 -18.31 4.52 -18.41
C ASN A 236 -19.01 5.86 -18.11
N ALA A 237 -19.21 6.24 -16.84
CA ALA A 237 -19.78 7.54 -16.47
C ALA A 237 -18.91 8.73 -16.93
N TYR A 238 -17.58 8.64 -16.78
CA TYR A 238 -16.66 9.65 -17.29
C TYR A 238 -16.66 9.72 -18.82
N LEU A 239 -16.74 8.57 -19.52
CA LEU A 239 -16.83 8.54 -20.99
C LEU A 239 -18.18 9.06 -21.52
N TYR A 240 -19.29 8.71 -20.88
CA TYR A 240 -20.61 9.24 -21.22
C TYR A 240 -20.65 10.76 -21.06
N ASN A 241 -20.21 11.27 -19.90
CA ASN A 241 -20.18 12.72 -19.62
C ASN A 241 -19.21 13.48 -20.54
N TYR A 242 -18.15 12.84 -21.05
CA TYR A 242 -17.21 13.44 -21.99
C TYR A 242 -17.69 13.43 -23.45
N THR A 243 -18.34 12.34 -23.90
CA THR A 243 -18.63 12.10 -25.33
C THR A 243 -20.10 12.26 -25.72
N GLY A 244 -21.04 12.07 -24.79
CA GLY A 244 -22.48 11.99 -25.06
C GLY A 244 -22.92 10.74 -25.84
N ASP A 245 -22.04 9.75 -26.05
CA ASP A 245 -22.37 8.54 -26.83
C ASP A 245 -23.24 7.57 -25.99
N ALA A 246 -24.42 7.27 -26.51
CA ALA A 246 -25.43 6.44 -25.86
C ALA A 246 -24.93 5.04 -25.47
N LYS A 247 -23.94 4.48 -26.17
CA LYS A 247 -23.38 3.15 -25.83
C LYS A 247 -22.82 3.09 -24.40
N TYR A 248 -22.34 4.21 -23.87
CA TYR A 248 -21.85 4.28 -22.49
C TYR A 248 -23.00 4.25 -21.48
N MET A 249 -24.16 4.83 -21.82
CA MET A 249 -25.37 4.73 -21.00
C MET A 249 -25.90 3.30 -20.96
N ASP A 250 -25.95 2.60 -22.10
CA ASP A 250 -26.33 1.17 -22.14
C ASP A 250 -25.45 0.31 -21.22
N ARG A 251 -24.14 0.57 -21.21
CA ARG A 251 -23.17 -0.08 -20.32
C ARG A 251 -23.38 0.28 -18.85
N ILE A 252 -23.67 1.55 -18.55
CA ILE A 252 -23.99 2.01 -17.18
C ILE A 252 -25.25 1.32 -16.69
N ASP A 253 -26.32 1.26 -17.49
CA ASP A 253 -27.59 0.66 -17.11
C ASP A 253 -27.48 -0.83 -16.83
N GLY A 254 -26.80 -1.57 -17.70
CA GLY A 254 -26.56 -3.01 -17.51
C GLY A 254 -25.75 -3.30 -16.24
N LEU A 255 -24.60 -2.63 -16.08
CA LEU A 255 -23.76 -2.77 -14.89
C LEU A 255 -24.47 -2.31 -13.61
N LEU A 256 -25.25 -1.23 -13.65
CA LEU A 256 -25.93 -0.67 -12.49
C LEU A 256 -27.06 -1.60 -12.04
N ASN A 257 -27.87 -2.13 -12.96
CA ASN A 257 -28.93 -3.07 -12.62
C ASN A 257 -28.34 -4.34 -11.97
N SER A 258 -27.30 -4.92 -12.56
CA SER A 258 -26.58 -6.08 -12.00
C SER A 258 -25.97 -5.76 -10.63
N THR A 259 -25.39 -4.57 -10.46
CA THR A 259 -24.83 -4.10 -9.18
C THR A 259 -25.90 -3.99 -8.09
N LEU A 260 -27.04 -3.37 -8.39
CA LEU A 260 -28.13 -3.17 -7.44
C LEU A 260 -28.76 -4.50 -7.04
N GLU A 261 -29.09 -5.37 -8.01
CA GLU A 261 -29.62 -6.72 -7.73
C GLU A 261 -28.64 -7.54 -6.89
N ARG A 262 -27.35 -7.51 -7.23
CA ARG A 262 -26.35 -8.41 -6.65
C ARG A 262 -25.89 -8.00 -5.27
N PHE A 263 -25.56 -6.72 -5.07
CA PHE A 263 -24.88 -6.23 -3.87
C PHE A 263 -25.78 -5.47 -2.89
N PHE A 264 -27.03 -5.18 -3.26
CA PHE A 264 -28.05 -4.62 -2.35
C PHE A 264 -29.27 -5.54 -2.20
N PRO A 265 -29.09 -6.83 -1.86
CA PRO A 265 -30.17 -7.80 -1.91
C PRO A 265 -31.24 -7.56 -0.83
N ASP A 266 -32.52 -7.67 -1.19
CA ASP A 266 -33.68 -7.45 -0.28
C ASP A 266 -33.60 -8.25 1.03
N LYS A 267 -33.09 -9.49 0.96
CA LYS A 267 -32.87 -10.37 2.13
C LYS A 267 -31.89 -9.81 3.18
N MET A 268 -31.10 -8.78 2.82
CA MET A 268 -30.21 -8.05 3.72
C MET A 268 -30.76 -6.65 4.05
N GLY A 269 -32.00 -6.33 3.66
CA GLY A 269 -32.63 -5.02 3.89
C GLY A 269 -32.35 -3.98 2.79
N GLY A 270 -31.84 -4.39 1.62
CA GLY A 270 -31.50 -3.46 0.54
C GLY A 270 -30.26 -2.58 0.84
N VAL A 271 -29.34 -3.09 1.67
CA VAL A 271 -28.07 -2.42 2.00
C VAL A 271 -26.89 -3.09 1.29
N MET A 272 -25.80 -2.34 1.11
CA MET A 272 -24.59 -2.82 0.43
C MET A 272 -23.87 -3.92 1.23
N VAL A 273 -23.59 -5.07 0.59
CA VAL A 273 -22.98 -6.27 1.20
C VAL A 273 -21.89 -6.86 0.29
N GLU A 274 -20.74 -7.25 0.87
CA GLU A 274 -19.76 -8.10 0.17
C GLU A 274 -20.25 -9.54 0.09
N VAL A 275 -21.17 -9.80 -0.84
CA VAL A 275 -21.89 -11.07 -0.99
C VAL A 275 -21.02 -12.33 -1.13
N THR A 276 -19.75 -12.18 -1.48
CA THR A 276 -18.79 -13.29 -1.60
C THR A 276 -18.17 -13.69 -0.26
N CYS A 277 -18.08 -12.79 0.72
CA CYS A 277 -17.37 -13.05 1.99
C CYS A 277 -18.10 -12.63 3.27
N GLU A 278 -18.91 -11.56 3.24
CA GLU A 278 -19.57 -10.97 4.41
C GLU A 278 -20.61 -11.95 5.01
N PRO A 279 -21.54 -12.56 4.22
CA PRO A 279 -22.46 -13.57 4.75
C PRO A 279 -21.79 -14.88 5.24
N LEU A 280 -20.52 -15.09 4.91
CA LEU A 280 -19.73 -16.25 5.33
C LEU A 280 -18.81 -15.94 6.53
N GLY A 281 -18.72 -14.67 6.95
CA GLY A 281 -17.83 -14.22 8.02
C GLY A 281 -16.35 -14.46 7.73
N ASN A 282 -15.94 -14.56 6.46
CA ASN A 282 -14.60 -15.01 6.06
C ASN A 282 -13.80 -14.00 5.22
N CYS A 283 -14.22 -12.73 5.20
CA CYS A 283 -13.49 -11.68 4.49
C CYS A 283 -12.04 -11.55 4.98
N ASN A 284 -11.13 -11.24 4.05
CA ASN A 284 -9.73 -10.91 4.38
C ASN A 284 -9.59 -9.43 4.81
N ASN A 285 -8.38 -8.88 4.81
CA ASN A 285 -8.14 -7.48 5.18
C ASN A 285 -8.58 -6.48 4.09
N ASP A 286 -8.48 -6.87 2.82
CA ASP A 286 -8.74 -6.01 1.67
C ASP A 286 -10.25 -5.79 1.46
N GLN A 287 -11.01 -6.88 1.57
CA GLN A 287 -12.42 -6.95 1.20
C GLN A 287 -13.35 -6.01 2.00
N PRO A 288 -13.14 -5.73 3.31
CA PRO A 288 -13.89 -4.71 4.03
C PRO A 288 -13.82 -3.31 3.40
N ALA A 289 -12.77 -2.96 2.65
CA ALA A 289 -12.64 -1.67 1.97
C ALA A 289 -13.39 -1.59 0.62
N PHE A 290 -13.80 -2.72 0.04
CA PHE A 290 -14.39 -2.75 -1.31
C PHE A 290 -15.71 -1.96 -1.40
N LYS A 291 -16.53 -2.00 -0.33
CA LYS A 291 -17.76 -1.20 -0.22
C LYS A 291 -17.49 0.31 -0.26
N ALA A 292 -16.35 0.78 0.25
CA ALA A 292 -15.92 2.17 0.10
C ALA A 292 -15.79 2.55 -1.37
N PHE A 293 -15.09 1.73 -2.17
CA PHE A 293 -14.86 2.02 -3.58
C PHE A 293 -16.13 1.94 -4.42
N LEU A 294 -16.98 0.93 -4.22
CA LEU A 294 -18.28 0.90 -4.90
C LEU A 294 -19.12 2.14 -4.54
N THR A 295 -19.16 2.53 -3.27
CA THR A 295 -19.87 3.75 -2.85
C THR A 295 -19.34 4.99 -3.57
N ARG A 296 -18.03 5.22 -3.53
CA ARG A 296 -17.37 6.40 -4.14
C ARG A 296 -17.61 6.44 -5.66
N TRP A 297 -17.57 5.29 -6.32
CA TRP A 297 -17.78 5.18 -7.76
C TRP A 297 -19.26 5.27 -8.18
N LEU A 298 -20.21 4.77 -7.37
CA LEU A 298 -21.64 5.03 -7.55
C LEU A 298 -21.96 6.53 -7.37
N VAL A 299 -21.37 7.19 -6.37
CA VAL A 299 -21.53 8.63 -6.15
C VAL A 299 -20.99 9.44 -7.34
N LEU A 300 -19.78 9.14 -7.82
CA LEU A 300 -19.21 9.77 -9.01
C LEU A 300 -20.08 9.53 -10.26
N THR A 301 -20.66 8.33 -10.40
CA THR A 301 -21.60 8.00 -11.47
C THR A 301 -22.85 8.88 -11.39
N ALA A 302 -23.44 9.03 -10.20
CA ALA A 302 -24.61 9.88 -9.97
C ALA A 302 -24.34 11.38 -10.19
N GLN A 303 -23.13 11.87 -9.90
CA GLN A 303 -22.73 13.26 -10.16
C GLN A 303 -22.49 13.54 -11.66
N LEU A 304 -21.93 12.57 -12.40
CA LEU A 304 -21.60 12.72 -13.82
C LEU A 304 -22.77 12.37 -14.75
N VAL A 305 -23.70 11.54 -14.28
CA VAL A 305 -24.90 11.07 -14.99
C VAL A 305 -26.12 11.25 -14.06
N PRO A 306 -26.69 12.47 -13.97
CA PRO A 306 -27.78 12.75 -13.04
C PRO A 306 -29.03 11.88 -13.24
N GLU A 307 -29.22 11.31 -14.44
CA GLU A 307 -30.33 10.41 -14.77
C GLU A 307 -30.39 9.14 -13.91
N VAL A 308 -29.25 8.69 -13.36
CA VAL A 308 -29.19 7.52 -12.46
C VAL A 308 -29.13 7.89 -10.97
N TYR A 309 -29.17 9.18 -10.62
CA TYR A 309 -29.02 9.66 -9.24
C TYR A 309 -30.03 9.01 -8.29
N ASP A 310 -31.34 9.09 -8.59
CA ASP A 310 -32.39 8.56 -7.71
C ASP A 310 -32.28 7.04 -7.53
N ARG A 311 -31.97 6.31 -8.62
CA ARG A 311 -31.75 4.85 -8.59
C ARG A 311 -30.58 4.46 -7.70
N ILE A 312 -29.53 5.26 -7.65
CA ILE A 312 -28.35 5.02 -6.81
C ILE A 312 -28.64 5.42 -5.36
N PHE A 313 -29.14 6.63 -5.14
CA PHE A 313 -29.32 7.19 -3.80
C PHE A 313 -30.44 6.52 -3.00
N GLU A 314 -31.42 5.86 -3.63
CA GLU A 314 -32.38 5.01 -2.91
C GLU A 314 -31.68 3.94 -2.05
N TYR A 315 -30.63 3.31 -2.58
CA TYR A 315 -29.89 2.24 -1.92
C TYR A 315 -28.74 2.75 -1.06
N LEU A 316 -28.07 3.84 -1.47
CA LEU A 316 -27.01 4.46 -0.66
C LEU A 316 -27.57 5.02 0.66
N ARG A 317 -28.76 5.65 0.67
CA ARG A 317 -29.40 6.16 1.90
C ARG A 317 -29.70 5.05 2.91
N LYS A 318 -30.24 3.91 2.47
CA LYS A 318 -30.47 2.71 3.31
C LYS A 318 -29.16 2.20 3.90
N SER A 319 -28.12 2.12 3.08
CA SER A 319 -26.79 1.62 3.45
C SER A 319 -26.06 2.58 4.41
N ALA A 320 -26.18 3.89 4.22
CA ALA A 320 -25.61 4.92 5.10
C ALA A 320 -26.22 4.86 6.51
N ALA A 321 -27.55 4.67 6.61
CA ALA A 321 -28.22 4.46 7.88
C ALA A 321 -27.73 3.18 8.59
N GLY A 322 -27.53 2.09 7.86
CA GLY A 322 -26.93 0.85 8.36
C GLY A 322 -25.50 1.05 8.88
N ALA A 323 -24.63 1.66 8.08
CA ALA A 323 -23.26 1.98 8.45
C ALA A 323 -23.18 2.85 9.71
N ALA A 324 -23.95 3.95 9.77
CA ALA A 324 -24.01 4.83 10.93
C ALA A 324 -24.64 4.18 12.19
N GLY A 325 -25.38 3.08 12.03
CA GLY A 325 -25.82 2.20 13.13
C GLY A 325 -24.70 1.29 13.64
N GLN A 326 -23.90 0.72 12.75
CA GLN A 326 -22.73 -0.09 13.08
C GLN A 326 -21.61 0.68 13.82
N CYS A 327 -21.57 2.01 13.71
CA CYS A 327 -20.62 2.89 14.41
C CYS A 327 -20.95 3.07 15.91
N SER A 328 -20.87 1.96 16.66
CA SER A 328 -21.09 1.89 18.11
C SER A 328 -20.06 1.01 18.85
N GLY A 329 -19.02 0.57 18.15
CA GLY A 329 -18.05 -0.43 18.59
C GLY A 329 -16.74 0.08 19.20
N GLY A 330 -15.85 -0.86 19.55
CA GLY A 330 -14.50 -0.57 20.06
C GLY A 330 -14.47 0.01 21.49
N GLU A 331 -13.27 0.34 21.97
CA GLU A 331 -13.08 0.87 23.34
C GLU A 331 -13.72 2.25 23.55
N LEU A 332 -13.89 3.02 22.47
CA LEU A 332 -14.50 4.36 22.47
C LEU A 332 -16.02 4.33 22.18
N GLY A 333 -16.62 3.17 21.92
CA GLY A 333 -18.06 3.02 21.67
C GLY A 333 -18.57 3.70 20.40
N ARG A 334 -17.73 3.80 19.36
CA ARG A 334 -17.99 4.55 18.12
C ARG A 334 -17.32 3.99 16.84
N HIS A 335 -16.48 2.95 16.94
CA HIS A 335 -15.91 2.30 15.75
C HIS A 335 -17.03 1.65 14.92
N CYS A 336 -16.91 1.71 13.61
CA CYS A 336 -17.86 1.13 12.66
C CYS A 336 -17.52 -0.33 12.34
N GLY A 337 -18.55 -1.18 12.35
CA GLY A 337 -18.53 -2.56 11.86
C GLY A 337 -18.86 -2.67 10.36
N ARG A 338 -18.83 -3.89 9.83
CA ARG A 338 -19.02 -4.20 8.41
C ARG A 338 -20.46 -4.54 8.04
N GLU A 339 -21.22 -5.21 8.92
CA GLU A 339 -22.55 -5.77 8.61
C GLU A 339 -23.68 -4.74 8.75
N TRP A 340 -23.95 -4.03 7.65
CA TRP A 340 -24.88 -2.87 7.62
C TRP A 340 -26.37 -3.26 7.61
N ASN A 341 -26.71 -4.55 7.65
CA ASN A 341 -28.09 -5.05 7.77
C ASN A 341 -28.63 -4.97 9.21
N SER A 342 -27.81 -4.54 10.16
CA SER A 342 -28.08 -4.45 11.59
C SER A 342 -27.68 -3.06 12.10
N THR A 343 -28.29 -2.60 13.20
CA THR A 343 -27.85 -1.41 13.96
C THR A 343 -27.04 -1.76 15.21
N VAL A 344 -26.69 -3.05 15.39
CA VAL A 344 -25.87 -3.54 16.51
C VAL A 344 -24.50 -3.91 15.97
N TRP A 345 -23.45 -3.31 16.53
CA TRP A 345 -22.07 -3.56 16.13
C TRP A 345 -21.73 -5.07 16.05
N ASP A 346 -21.30 -5.51 14.88
CA ASP A 346 -20.95 -6.89 14.54
C ASP A 346 -19.65 -7.41 15.22
N GLY A 347 -18.85 -6.50 15.78
CA GLY A 347 -17.58 -6.81 16.43
C GLY A 347 -16.36 -6.71 15.51
N THR A 348 -16.51 -6.30 14.25
CA THR A 348 -15.37 -6.04 13.34
C THR A 348 -14.93 -4.58 13.39
N SER A 349 -13.65 -4.33 13.08
CA SER A 349 -13.07 -2.99 13.10
C SER A 349 -11.68 -3.02 12.47
N GLY A 350 -11.47 -2.15 11.49
CA GLY A 350 -10.23 -2.00 10.74
C GLY A 350 -10.29 -0.79 9.81
N VAL A 351 -9.22 -0.57 9.05
CA VAL A 351 -9.12 0.52 8.06
C VAL A 351 -10.24 0.37 7.01
N GLY A 352 -10.36 -0.80 6.38
CA GLY A 352 -11.44 -1.06 5.42
C GLY A 352 -12.86 -0.85 5.96
N GLU A 353 -13.17 -1.24 7.21
CA GLU A 353 -14.48 -0.93 7.80
C GLU A 353 -14.70 0.57 8.05
N GLN A 354 -13.68 1.31 8.53
CA GLN A 354 -13.84 2.75 8.76
C GLN A 354 -13.90 3.52 7.43
N MET A 355 -13.15 3.11 6.40
CA MET A 355 -13.27 3.63 5.03
C MET A 355 -14.67 3.38 4.47
N SER A 356 -15.15 2.13 4.48
CA SER A 356 -16.48 1.83 3.94
C SER A 356 -17.59 2.59 4.65
N ALA A 357 -17.49 2.80 5.97
CA ALA A 357 -18.44 3.62 6.71
C ALA A 357 -18.30 5.13 6.38
N LEU A 358 -17.07 5.66 6.35
CA LEU A 358 -16.79 7.06 6.05
C LEU A 358 -17.30 7.43 4.65
N ALA A 359 -16.88 6.68 3.62
CA ALA A 359 -17.27 6.86 2.23
C ALA A 359 -18.79 7.02 2.04
N ILE A 360 -19.60 6.20 2.72
CA ILE A 360 -21.07 6.23 2.55
C ILE A 360 -21.77 7.24 3.45
N ILE A 361 -21.19 7.58 4.60
CA ILE A 361 -21.67 8.66 5.46
C ILE A 361 -21.43 10.01 4.78
N GLN A 362 -20.21 10.27 4.28
CA GLN A 362 -19.86 11.54 3.66
C GLN A 362 -20.57 11.76 2.31
N ALA A 363 -20.88 10.68 1.58
CA ALA A 363 -21.69 10.73 0.37
C ALA A 363 -23.07 11.39 0.58
N MET A 364 -23.66 11.30 1.78
CA MET A 364 -24.95 11.94 2.10
C MET A 364 -24.88 13.47 2.12
N MET A 365 -23.69 14.08 2.06
CA MET A 365 -23.56 15.52 1.81
C MET A 365 -24.21 15.92 0.48
N LEU A 366 -24.28 15.03 -0.52
CA LEU A 366 -24.96 15.29 -1.80
C LEU A 366 -26.49 15.31 -1.72
N ASP A 367 -27.09 14.81 -0.64
CA ASP A 367 -28.53 14.98 -0.36
C ASP A 367 -28.85 16.35 0.27
N THR A 368 -27.83 17.04 0.80
CA THR A 368 -28.00 18.23 1.66
C THR A 368 -27.26 19.47 1.18
N THR A 369 -26.35 19.34 0.20
CA THR A 369 -25.53 20.43 -0.35
C THR A 369 -25.28 20.25 -1.84
N GLU A 370 -25.26 21.37 -2.58
CA GLU A 370 -24.92 21.40 -4.01
C GLU A 370 -23.40 21.29 -4.21
N LEU A 371 -22.88 20.06 -4.12
CA LEU A 371 -21.48 19.75 -4.41
C LEU A 371 -21.29 19.51 -5.91
N ALA A 372 -20.33 20.21 -6.51
CA ALA A 372 -20.03 20.11 -7.93
C ALA A 372 -19.53 18.71 -8.33
N ALA A 373 -19.79 18.32 -9.57
CA ALA A 373 -19.15 17.16 -10.18
C ALA A 373 -17.62 17.40 -10.36
N PRO A 374 -16.80 16.33 -10.46
CA PRO A 374 -15.39 16.40 -10.80
C PRO A 374 -15.05 17.40 -11.91
N VAL A 375 -14.02 18.24 -11.72
CA VAL A 375 -13.59 19.18 -12.76
C VAL A 375 -12.58 18.56 -13.73
N GLY A 376 -12.43 19.19 -14.89
CA GLY A 376 -11.37 18.98 -15.86
C GLY A 376 -10.61 20.28 -16.13
N ALA A 377 -9.61 20.23 -17.03
CA ALA A 377 -8.79 21.38 -17.38
C ALA A 377 -9.60 22.57 -17.92
N THR A 378 -10.71 22.31 -18.63
CA THR A 378 -11.62 23.35 -19.17
C THR A 378 -12.69 23.81 -18.17
N THR A 379 -12.99 23.02 -17.13
CA THR A 379 -13.99 23.35 -16.09
C THR A 379 -13.37 23.79 -14.76
N GLY A 380 -12.12 24.26 -14.81
CA GLY A 380 -11.44 24.95 -13.73
C GLY A 380 -10.60 24.07 -12.80
N GLY A 381 -10.11 22.93 -13.27
CA GLY A 381 -9.03 22.17 -12.62
C GLY A 381 -7.70 22.89 -12.72
N THR A 382 -6.94 22.94 -11.61
CA THR A 382 -5.67 23.69 -11.51
C THR A 382 -4.43 22.86 -11.77
N SER A 383 -4.52 21.54 -11.54
CA SER A 383 -3.35 20.68 -11.55
C SER A 383 -2.79 20.50 -12.96
N LYS A 384 -1.49 20.79 -13.12
CA LYS A 384 -0.79 20.86 -14.40
C LYS A 384 -0.48 19.46 -14.95
N GLY A 385 -0.60 19.24 -16.25
CA GLY A 385 -0.25 17.96 -16.88
C GLY A 385 1.22 17.87 -17.31
N ASP A 386 1.74 16.65 -17.38
CA ASP A 386 2.94 16.29 -18.14
C ASP A 386 2.64 15.02 -18.96
N PRO A 387 2.33 15.14 -20.27
CA PRO A 387 2.09 13.98 -21.13
C PRO A 387 3.27 13.02 -21.26
N SER A 388 4.48 13.44 -20.87
CA SER A 388 5.70 12.63 -20.84
C SER A 388 6.07 12.08 -19.46
N ALA A 389 5.20 12.26 -18.46
CA ALA A 389 5.37 11.58 -17.18
C ALA A 389 5.26 10.06 -17.39
N GLY A 390 6.13 9.26 -16.75
CA GLY A 390 6.20 7.82 -17.00
C GLY A 390 6.68 7.39 -18.39
N THR A 391 7.12 8.32 -19.26
CA THR A 391 7.76 7.97 -20.56
C THR A 391 9.27 8.19 -20.46
N GLY A 392 10.01 7.12 -20.22
CA GLY A 392 11.47 7.12 -20.07
C GLY A 392 11.95 5.84 -19.39
N THR A 393 13.27 5.59 -19.40
CA THR A 393 13.83 4.34 -18.86
C THR A 393 13.86 4.28 -17.33
N SER A 394 12.72 3.91 -16.75
CA SER A 394 12.65 3.29 -15.42
C SER A 394 13.63 2.11 -15.35
N GLY A 395 14.45 2.05 -14.32
CA GLY A 395 15.69 1.23 -14.23
C GLY A 395 15.53 -0.29 -14.12
N THR A 396 14.57 -0.88 -14.82
CA THR A 396 14.31 -2.32 -14.86
C THR A 396 14.43 -2.86 -16.29
N THR A 397 15.36 -3.80 -16.48
CA THR A 397 15.40 -4.66 -17.67
C THR A 397 14.02 -5.28 -17.91
N GLY A 398 13.45 -5.06 -19.09
CA GLY A 398 12.15 -5.59 -19.47
C GLY A 398 12.06 -7.10 -19.22
N SER A 399 10.98 -7.55 -18.59
CA SER A 399 10.85 -8.90 -18.03
C SER A 399 10.90 -10.04 -19.06
N ASN A 400 10.84 -9.72 -20.36
CA ASN A 400 10.90 -10.64 -21.48
C ASN A 400 12.14 -10.46 -22.39
N GLY A 401 13.10 -9.59 -22.04
CA GLY A 401 14.28 -9.32 -22.88
C GLY A 401 14.01 -8.63 -24.22
N MET A 402 12.78 -8.15 -24.44
CA MET A 402 12.43 -7.22 -25.51
C MET A 402 12.78 -5.79 -25.09
N PRO A 403 13.16 -4.89 -26.03
CA PRO A 403 13.35 -3.49 -25.71
C PRO A 403 12.03 -2.86 -25.27
N ALA A 404 12.04 -2.11 -24.17
CA ALA A 404 11.00 -1.10 -23.95
C ALA A 404 11.03 -0.13 -25.15
N VAL A 405 9.85 0.30 -25.61
CA VAL A 405 9.77 1.32 -26.68
C VAL A 405 10.28 2.63 -26.09
N ASN A 406 11.55 2.91 -26.34
CA ASN A 406 12.23 4.09 -25.82
C ASN A 406 11.64 5.34 -26.47
N THR A 407 10.72 5.98 -25.78
CA THR A 407 10.26 7.33 -26.08
C THR A 407 11.13 8.29 -25.27
N ASP A 408 12.05 8.96 -25.96
CA ASP A 408 12.86 10.00 -25.33
C ASP A 408 11.95 11.13 -24.82
N LYS A 409 12.34 11.77 -23.72
CA LYS A 409 11.54 12.83 -23.10
C LYS A 409 11.28 13.97 -24.09
N ILE A 410 10.00 14.22 -24.39
CA ILE A 410 9.53 15.21 -25.37
C ILE A 410 10.15 16.59 -25.08
N THR A 411 11.06 17.02 -25.96
CA THR A 411 11.78 18.29 -25.83
C THR A 411 10.98 19.46 -26.37
N THR A 412 11.44 20.68 -26.11
CA THR A 412 10.93 21.89 -26.78
C THR A 412 11.10 21.83 -28.30
N GLY A 413 12.14 21.12 -28.78
CA GLY A 413 12.36 20.88 -30.21
C GLY A 413 11.27 20.00 -30.82
N ASP A 414 10.87 18.94 -30.13
CA ASP A 414 9.82 18.02 -30.60
C ASP A 414 8.45 18.71 -30.62
N LYS A 415 8.14 19.53 -29.61
CA LYS A 415 6.93 20.36 -29.59
C LYS A 415 6.90 21.38 -30.74
N ALA A 416 8.04 22.01 -31.04
CA ALA A 416 8.15 22.92 -32.18
C ALA A 416 8.02 22.16 -33.52
N GLY A 417 8.65 20.98 -33.65
CA GLY A 417 8.57 20.12 -34.83
C GLY A 417 7.15 19.63 -35.09
N ALA A 418 6.44 19.17 -34.05
CA ALA A 418 5.04 18.80 -34.12
C ALA A 418 4.16 19.99 -34.55
N GLY A 419 4.34 21.17 -33.96
CA GLY A 419 3.62 22.39 -34.36
C GLY A 419 3.84 22.76 -35.84
N ILE A 420 5.08 22.66 -36.33
CA ILE A 420 5.41 22.87 -37.75
C ILE A 420 4.73 21.82 -38.63
N LEU A 421 4.77 20.54 -38.27
CA LEU A 421 4.11 19.47 -39.03
C LEU A 421 2.60 19.65 -39.06
N THR A 422 1.96 20.05 -37.96
CA THR A 422 0.53 20.36 -37.92
C THR A 422 0.20 21.56 -38.81
N ALA A 423 0.99 22.64 -38.77
CA ALA A 423 0.81 23.80 -39.64
C ALA A 423 0.97 23.45 -41.14
N VAL A 424 1.95 22.60 -41.49
CA VAL A 424 2.15 22.11 -42.86
C VAL A 424 0.99 21.19 -43.28
N GLY A 425 0.47 20.35 -42.38
CA GLY A 425 -0.71 19.53 -42.61
C GLY A 425 -1.95 20.38 -42.91
N MET A 426 -2.25 21.38 -42.07
CA MET A 426 -3.34 22.32 -42.32
C MET A 426 -3.15 23.08 -43.65
N ALA A 427 -1.93 23.57 -43.94
CA ALA A 427 -1.63 24.26 -45.19
C ALA A 427 -1.79 23.35 -46.43
N ARG A 428 -1.47 22.06 -46.30
CA ARG A 428 -1.68 21.05 -47.35
C ARG A 428 -3.16 20.80 -47.61
N GLU A 429 -3.96 20.63 -46.57
CA GLU A 429 -5.41 20.41 -46.74
C GLU A 429 -6.13 21.68 -47.24
N MET A 430 -5.77 22.87 -46.74
CA MET A 430 -6.27 24.13 -47.32
C MET A 430 -5.83 24.26 -48.79
N GLY A 431 -4.60 23.88 -49.13
CA GLY A 431 -4.09 23.83 -50.49
C GLY A 431 -4.91 22.89 -51.40
N LEU A 432 -5.19 21.67 -50.95
CA LEU A 432 -6.01 20.69 -51.68
C LEU A 432 -7.46 21.17 -51.87
N VAL A 433 -8.05 21.80 -50.84
CA VAL A 433 -9.38 22.43 -50.96
C VAL A 433 -9.33 23.55 -52.01
N THR A 434 -8.38 24.49 -51.95
CA THR A 434 -8.27 25.57 -52.94
C THR A 434 -7.98 25.06 -54.37
N ALA A 435 -7.23 23.96 -54.51
CA ALA A 435 -6.99 23.32 -55.80
C ALA A 435 -8.27 22.67 -56.36
N GLY A 436 -9.09 22.03 -55.52
CA GLY A 436 -10.40 21.51 -55.93
C GLY A 436 -11.33 22.62 -56.43
N TRP A 437 -11.44 23.73 -55.69
CA TRP A 437 -12.21 24.91 -56.12
C TRP A 437 -11.72 25.53 -57.44
N LEU A 438 -10.41 25.46 -57.72
CA LEU A 438 -9.83 25.91 -59.00
C LEU A 438 -10.05 24.91 -60.15
N GLN A 439 -10.12 23.61 -59.85
CA GLN A 439 -10.36 22.56 -60.84
C GLN A 439 -11.82 22.55 -61.33
N ASP A 440 -12.77 22.71 -60.40
CA ASP A 440 -14.22 22.74 -60.69
C ASP A 440 -14.67 24.07 -61.34
N GLY A 441 -13.87 25.13 -61.22
CA GLY A 441 -14.16 26.46 -61.78
C GLY A 441 -14.02 26.59 -63.30
N MET A 442 -13.61 25.53 -64.03
CA MET A 442 -13.21 25.64 -65.44
C MET A 442 -14.00 24.74 -66.43
N HIS A 443 -15.12 24.15 -66.00
CA HIS A 443 -16.01 23.40 -66.90
C HIS A 443 -17.46 23.92 -66.95
N SER A 444 -17.77 24.54 -68.09
CA SER A 444 -19.11 24.72 -68.68
C SER A 444 -20.14 25.56 -67.90
N VAL A 445 -20.23 26.83 -68.31
CA VAL A 445 -21.54 27.44 -68.60
C VAL A 445 -22.23 26.58 -69.69
N ASP A 446 -23.56 26.60 -69.77
CA ASP A 446 -24.40 25.89 -70.75
C ASP A 446 -24.55 24.35 -70.60
N ARG A 447 -25.30 23.93 -69.57
CA ARG A 447 -26.61 23.31 -69.85
C ARG A 447 -27.57 23.27 -68.66
N VAL A 448 -28.81 23.66 -68.95
CA VAL A 448 -29.97 23.69 -68.05
C VAL A 448 -30.98 22.66 -68.55
N ILE A 449 -31.71 22.03 -67.61
CA ILE A 449 -32.85 21.08 -67.80
C ILE A 449 -32.48 19.62 -68.14
N ASP A 450 -33.21 18.72 -67.47
CA ASP A 450 -33.36 17.26 -67.65
C ASP A 450 -32.15 16.31 -67.49
N VAL A 451 -31.87 15.89 -66.24
CA VAL A 451 -32.09 14.50 -65.78
C VAL A 451 -32.52 14.51 -64.30
N PHE A 452 -33.76 14.13 -64.02
CA PHE A 452 -34.22 13.78 -62.66
C PHE A 452 -33.95 12.29 -62.38
N VAL A 453 -34.09 11.87 -61.10
CA VAL A 453 -34.01 10.48 -60.56
C VAL A 453 -32.61 9.99 -60.14
N SER A 454 -32.23 10.21 -58.88
CA SER A 454 -32.28 9.14 -57.83
C SER A 454 -31.66 9.59 -56.48
N SER A 455 -32.42 9.38 -55.39
CA SER A 455 -31.99 9.08 -54.01
C SER A 455 -30.78 9.79 -53.33
N GLU A 456 -31.07 10.37 -52.16
CA GLU A 456 -30.16 10.57 -51.01
C GLU A 456 -28.98 11.56 -51.13
N LYS A 457 -29.25 12.85 -50.84
CA LYS A 457 -28.30 13.81 -50.21
C LYS A 457 -28.93 15.18 -49.86
N PHE A 458 -29.97 15.21 -49.03
CA PHE A 458 -30.62 16.48 -48.62
C PHE A 458 -30.36 16.92 -47.16
N ALA A 459 -29.70 16.08 -46.33
CA ALA A 459 -29.43 16.40 -44.92
C ALA A 459 -28.16 17.27 -44.69
N PHE A 460 -27.21 17.28 -45.64
CA PHE A 460 -25.87 17.85 -45.40
C PHE A 460 -25.78 19.39 -45.56
N ILE A 461 -26.69 20.01 -46.31
CA ILE A 461 -26.59 21.45 -46.67
C ILE A 461 -27.20 22.38 -45.61
N VAL A 462 -28.11 21.87 -44.76
CA VAL A 462 -28.74 22.68 -43.70
C VAL A 462 -27.80 22.86 -42.49
N PHE A 463 -27.03 21.83 -42.13
CA PHE A 463 -26.12 21.88 -40.98
C PHE A 463 -24.95 22.88 -41.18
N PHE A 464 -24.39 22.96 -42.39
CA PHE A 464 -23.30 23.88 -42.71
C PHE A 464 -23.69 25.36 -42.64
N ARG A 465 -24.99 25.69 -42.74
CA ARG A 465 -25.47 27.08 -42.76
C ARG A 465 -25.69 27.67 -41.36
N LEU A 466 -25.73 26.84 -40.32
CA LEU A 466 -25.86 27.29 -38.92
C LEU A 466 -24.49 27.50 -38.24
N SER A 467 -23.49 26.68 -38.55
CA SER A 467 -22.15 26.82 -37.96
C SER A 467 -21.38 28.06 -38.44
N TYR A 468 -21.75 28.65 -39.57
CA TYR A 468 -21.01 29.77 -40.17
C TYR A 468 -21.27 31.14 -39.51
N HIS A 469 -22.39 31.32 -38.79
CA HIS A 469 -22.64 32.55 -38.02
C HIS A 469 -21.90 32.54 -36.66
N SER A 470 -21.83 31.41 -35.98
CA SER A 470 -21.15 31.31 -34.67
C SER A 470 -19.63 31.54 -34.74
N LEU A 471 -19.02 31.46 -35.93
CA LEU A 471 -17.59 31.70 -36.14
C LEU A 471 -17.22 33.17 -36.39
N GLN A 472 -18.18 34.03 -36.77
CA GLN A 472 -17.90 35.46 -36.97
C GLN A 472 -17.84 36.23 -35.64
N ASP A 473 -18.68 35.88 -34.66
CA ASP A 473 -18.70 36.55 -33.36
C ASP A 473 -17.42 36.29 -32.53
N PHE A 474 -16.87 35.07 -32.63
CA PHE A 474 -15.62 34.72 -31.92
C PHE A 474 -14.38 35.44 -32.46
N LEU A 475 -14.35 35.72 -33.78
CA LEU A 475 -13.26 36.44 -34.42
C LEU A 475 -13.26 37.95 -34.13
N PHE A 476 -14.43 38.55 -33.83
CA PHE A 476 -14.50 39.96 -33.45
C PHE A 476 -14.07 40.22 -31.99
N SER A 477 -14.26 39.27 -31.08
CA SER A 477 -13.84 39.42 -29.67
C SER A 477 -12.31 39.48 -29.52
N SER A 478 -11.58 38.56 -30.16
CA SER A 478 -10.11 38.46 -29.99
C SER A 478 -9.30 39.57 -30.67
N ILE A 479 -9.92 40.40 -31.52
CA ILE A 479 -9.26 41.53 -32.18
C ILE A 479 -9.37 42.81 -31.35
N SER A 480 -10.38 42.92 -30.46
CA SER A 480 -10.53 44.10 -29.59
C SER A 480 -9.51 44.13 -28.44
N GLU A 481 -9.04 42.97 -27.97
CA GLU A 481 -8.14 42.87 -26.80
C GLU A 481 -6.64 43.04 -27.18
N ALA A 482 -6.33 43.02 -28.48
CA ALA A 482 -4.96 43.13 -29.01
C ALA A 482 -4.53 44.56 -29.38
N LEU A 483 -5.38 45.58 -29.17
CA LEU A 483 -5.16 46.96 -29.65
C LEU A 483 -5.05 48.04 -28.56
N GLU A 484 -5.07 47.68 -27.27
CA GLU A 484 -4.95 48.66 -26.15
C GLU A 484 -3.54 48.80 -25.55
N ASN A 485 -2.54 48.00 -25.97
CA ASN A 485 -1.18 48.03 -25.42
C ASN A 485 -0.14 48.62 -26.39
N GLU A 486 -0.18 49.92 -26.67
CA GLU A 486 1.00 50.61 -27.20
C GLU A 486 1.05 52.14 -26.94
N LYS A 487 2.26 52.62 -26.58
CA LYS A 487 2.76 54.03 -26.46
C LYS A 487 2.67 54.72 -25.08
N PRO A 488 3.59 55.68 -24.78
CA PRO A 488 5.02 55.69 -25.12
C PRO A 488 5.93 56.16 -23.95
N ILE A 489 7.25 56.05 -24.14
CA ILE A 489 8.28 56.55 -23.21
C ILE A 489 8.63 58.02 -23.52
N VAL A 490 8.65 58.88 -22.50
CA VAL A 490 9.43 60.14 -22.43
C VAL A 490 9.93 60.28 -20.98
N GLY A 491 11.10 60.87 -20.75
CA GLY A 491 11.62 61.10 -19.40
C GLY A 491 12.46 62.38 -19.28
N ASP A 492 12.81 62.73 -18.04
CA ASP A 492 13.82 63.70 -17.58
C ASP A 492 14.37 63.12 -16.25
N ILE A 493 15.67 62.90 -16.02
CA ILE A 493 16.81 63.83 -15.87
C ILE A 493 16.71 64.74 -14.64
N ASP A 494 17.13 64.20 -13.48
CA ASP A 494 18.12 64.77 -12.53
C ASP A 494 18.22 63.82 -11.31
N GLY A 495 19.31 63.67 -10.56
CA GLY A 495 20.63 64.28 -10.65
C GLY A 495 21.33 64.23 -9.28
N SER A 496 22.55 63.66 -9.19
CA SER A 496 23.40 63.55 -7.97
C SER A 496 22.93 62.54 -6.88
N ASN A 497 23.78 61.81 -6.13
CA ASN A 497 25.24 61.78 -5.99
C ASN A 497 25.77 60.41 -5.47
N VAL A 498 26.85 59.86 -6.07
CA VAL A 498 28.16 59.48 -5.45
C VAL A 498 28.15 58.68 -4.10
N CYS A 499 28.82 57.53 -3.87
CA CYS A 499 30.04 56.93 -4.46
C CYS A 499 30.21 55.41 -4.17
N TRP A 500 30.94 54.70 -5.04
CA TRP A 500 31.90 53.57 -4.86
C TRP A 500 32.21 53.06 -3.41
N LYS A 501 32.55 51.77 -3.16
CA LYS A 501 33.70 51.02 -3.77
C LYS A 501 33.73 49.51 -3.40
N GLU A 502 34.58 48.76 -4.08
CA GLU A 502 34.79 47.30 -4.02
C GLU A 502 35.53 46.73 -2.78
N ARG A 503 35.47 45.38 -2.66
CA ARG A 503 36.60 44.40 -2.57
C ARG A 503 36.83 43.55 -1.28
N HIS A 504 36.64 42.22 -1.45
CA HIS A 504 37.56 41.10 -1.13
C HIS A 504 37.69 40.41 0.27
N VAL A 505 37.69 39.06 0.21
CA VAL A 505 38.71 38.08 0.78
C VAL A 505 38.42 37.20 2.04
N ILE A 506 38.27 35.88 1.76
CA ILE A 506 38.84 34.64 2.41
C ILE A 506 38.72 34.38 3.94
N GLY A 507 37.86 33.42 4.34
CA GLY A 507 38.24 32.02 4.68
C GLY A 507 38.59 31.52 6.12
N ARG A 508 38.25 30.22 6.35
CA ARG A 508 38.77 29.19 7.31
C ARG A 508 38.13 28.91 8.70
N SER A 509 37.54 27.72 8.79
CA SER A 509 37.75 26.61 9.77
C SER A 509 38.69 26.76 10.99
N HIS A 510 38.29 26.28 12.18
CA HIS A 510 38.67 24.92 12.66
C HIS A 510 37.97 24.44 13.96
N THR A 511 38.00 23.11 14.13
CA THR A 511 37.52 22.23 15.22
C THR A 511 38.51 22.05 16.40
N SER A 512 38.02 21.83 17.63
CA SER A 512 38.56 20.87 18.64
C SER A 512 37.67 20.81 19.90
N ASP A 513 37.73 19.85 20.84
CA ASP A 513 37.97 18.39 20.86
C ASP A 513 37.96 17.93 22.34
N ARG A 514 37.10 16.95 22.73
CA ARG A 514 37.18 16.09 23.94
C ARG A 514 35.88 15.32 24.16
N ARG A 515 35.83 14.19 24.89
CA ARG A 515 36.60 12.93 24.89
C ARG A 515 35.74 11.89 25.65
N ARG A 516 35.78 10.62 25.26
CA ARG A 516 35.02 9.49 25.86
C ARG A 516 35.26 9.31 27.37
N GLU A 517 34.27 8.74 28.04
CA GLU A 517 34.49 7.56 28.89
C GLU A 517 33.30 6.58 28.81
N VAL A 518 33.49 5.31 29.19
CA VAL A 518 32.60 4.19 28.87
C VAL A 518 32.43 3.26 30.08
N GLY A 519 31.19 2.86 30.33
CA GLY A 519 30.79 1.74 31.18
C GLY A 519 29.27 1.58 31.05
N GLY A 520 28.65 0.41 31.12
CA GLY A 520 29.16 -0.93 31.41
C GLY A 520 27.95 -1.75 31.84
N VAL A 521 27.53 -2.74 31.04
CA VAL A 521 26.30 -3.50 31.28
C VAL A 521 26.64 -4.79 32.02
N GLU A 522 25.97 -5.07 33.13
CA GLU A 522 25.54 -6.45 33.42
C GLU A 522 24.31 -6.55 34.35
N THR A 523 23.67 -7.71 34.28
CA THR A 523 22.34 -8.05 34.78
C THR A 523 22.34 -8.64 36.19
N VAL A 524 21.26 -8.47 36.98
CA VAL A 524 20.65 -9.53 37.82
C VAL A 524 19.15 -9.30 38.08
N GLY A 525 18.30 -10.21 37.59
CA GLY A 525 17.36 -11.02 38.40
C GLY A 525 16.22 -10.43 39.26
N LYS A 526 15.01 -10.88 38.91
CA LYS A 526 13.95 -11.46 39.80
C LYS A 526 13.07 -10.56 40.71
N LYS A 527 11.77 -10.59 40.37
CA LYS A 527 10.64 -11.16 41.17
C LYS A 527 10.25 -10.45 42.47
N ILE A 528 9.00 -9.96 42.52
CA ILE A 528 8.10 -10.07 43.69
C ILE A 528 6.64 -10.20 43.20
N ILE A 529 5.89 -11.11 43.84
CA ILE A 529 4.44 -11.27 43.76
C ILE A 529 3.96 -11.36 45.21
N ARG A 530 2.99 -10.50 45.60
CA ARG A 530 2.17 -10.60 46.85
C ARG A 530 2.97 -10.48 48.18
N HIS A 531 2.40 -10.19 49.35
CA HIS A 531 0.99 -10.00 49.79
C HIS A 531 0.92 -9.05 51.03
N ASN A 532 -0.30 -8.75 51.49
CA ASN A 532 -0.55 -8.10 52.79
C ASN A 532 -0.20 -9.01 54.00
N THR A 533 0.49 -8.41 54.98
CA THR A 533 0.18 -8.28 56.43
C THR A 533 -0.49 -9.40 57.26
N ILE A 534 -0.12 -9.41 58.56
CA ILE A 534 -0.68 -10.11 59.78
C ILE A 534 0.22 -11.28 60.26
N HIS A 535 0.65 -11.45 61.53
CA HIS A 535 0.46 -10.73 62.82
C HIS A 535 1.64 -11.00 63.81
N THR A 536 1.84 -10.16 64.85
CA THR A 536 2.48 -10.43 66.19
C THR A 536 3.94 -10.96 66.26
N SER A 537 4.82 -10.74 67.26
CA SER A 537 4.98 -9.90 68.49
C SER A 537 6.50 -9.97 68.83
N THR A 538 7.27 -8.96 69.29
CA THR A 538 7.39 -8.36 70.65
C THR A 538 8.42 -7.19 70.64
N MET A 539 8.46 -6.36 71.70
CA MET A 539 9.19 -5.07 71.88
C MET A 539 10.71 -5.17 72.25
N PRO A 540 11.41 -4.11 72.75
CA PRO A 540 11.92 -2.84 72.15
C PRO A 540 13.46 -2.68 72.43
N PRO A 541 14.15 -1.48 72.48
CA PRO A 541 13.81 -0.06 72.20
C PRO A 541 14.82 0.59 71.17
N ARG A 542 15.06 1.90 70.95
CA ARG A 542 14.82 3.21 71.65
C ARG A 542 14.29 4.31 70.67
N LEU A 543 14.53 5.59 71.01
CA LEU A 543 14.08 6.86 70.41
C LEU A 543 15.18 7.46 69.47
N ASP A 544 15.01 8.52 68.66
CA ASP A 544 14.23 9.77 68.79
C ASP A 544 13.74 10.42 67.45
N LEU A 545 12.60 11.12 67.54
CA LEU A 545 12.19 12.47 67.00
C LEU A 545 13.03 13.14 65.86
N LEU A 546 12.51 13.91 64.88
CA LEU A 546 11.25 14.68 64.71
C LEU A 546 11.01 15.19 63.24
N SER A 547 9.76 15.54 62.89
CA SER A 547 9.24 16.51 61.87
C SER A 547 9.70 16.42 60.37
N ARG A 548 8.85 16.17 59.36
CA ARG A 548 7.78 17.03 58.72
C ARG A 548 8.28 18.39 58.18
N ALA A 549 7.88 18.90 57.00
CA ALA A 549 7.13 18.36 55.85
C ALA A 549 7.18 19.30 54.61
N SER A 550 6.76 18.80 53.42
CA SER A 550 5.83 19.38 52.39
C SER A 550 5.67 20.92 52.19
N LEU A 551 5.29 21.48 51.01
CA LEU A 551 4.96 20.99 49.66
C LEU A 551 4.77 22.20 48.68
N CYS A 552 4.60 21.92 47.39
CA CYS A 552 3.83 22.69 46.38
C CYS A 552 4.39 23.96 45.66
N ARG A 553 3.78 24.14 44.47
CA ARG A 553 3.88 25.11 43.34
C ARG A 553 2.39 25.41 42.94
N PRO A 554 1.98 26.13 41.87
CA PRO A 554 2.59 27.19 41.02
C PRO A 554 1.63 28.43 40.77
N THR A 555 1.93 29.23 39.74
CA THR A 555 1.05 30.08 38.87
C THR A 555 0.91 31.61 39.12
N ALA A 556 0.67 32.35 38.01
CA ALA A 556 0.78 33.82 37.82
C ALA A 556 -0.60 34.52 37.65
N PRO A 557 -0.68 35.86 37.43
CA PRO A 557 -0.89 36.40 36.05
C PRO A 557 -0.32 37.83 35.77
N HIS A 558 -0.74 38.44 34.64
CA HIS A 558 -0.24 39.68 34.01
C HIS A 558 -1.09 40.97 34.23
N SER A 559 -0.55 42.13 33.76
CA SER A 559 -1.23 43.35 33.24
C SER A 559 -1.79 44.39 34.26
N SER A 560 -1.97 45.70 33.99
CA SER A 560 -1.44 46.70 33.01
C SER A 560 -2.00 48.12 33.36
N VAL A 561 -1.66 49.16 32.54
CA VAL A 561 -2.41 50.42 32.25
C VAL A 561 -2.00 51.74 32.97
N ALA A 562 -2.16 52.86 32.22
CA ALA A 562 -1.95 54.30 32.51
C ALA A 562 -0.46 54.75 32.62
N SER A 563 0.14 55.54 31.71
CA SER A 563 -0.33 56.50 30.69
C SER A 563 -1.11 57.71 31.22
N LEU A 564 -0.43 58.87 31.36
CA LEU A 564 -0.75 60.15 30.69
C LEU A 564 0.11 61.32 31.21
N LEU A 565 0.45 62.26 30.32
CA LEU A 565 1.01 63.60 30.57
C LEU A 565 2.43 63.70 31.19
N GLN A 566 3.40 64.16 30.38
CA GLN A 566 4.19 65.40 30.59
C GLN A 566 5.35 65.51 29.57
N PRO A 567 5.10 65.94 28.31
CA PRO A 567 6.08 66.77 27.62
C PRO A 567 6.23 68.11 28.38
N PHE A 568 7.31 68.84 28.09
CA PHE A 568 7.68 70.12 28.70
C PHE A 568 8.19 70.08 30.15
N LEU A 569 9.46 69.67 30.31
CA LEU A 569 10.43 70.43 31.12
C LEU A 569 11.85 70.07 30.64
N LYS A 570 12.50 71.01 29.93
CA LYS A 570 13.93 70.96 29.59
C LYS A 570 14.76 71.69 30.64
N SER A 571 16.08 71.47 30.56
CA SER A 571 17.19 72.19 31.23
C SER A 571 17.30 72.08 32.75
N ALA A 572 18.24 71.26 33.22
CA ALA A 572 19.51 71.76 33.78
C ALA A 572 20.46 70.61 34.19
N GLN A 573 21.47 70.30 33.35
CA GLN A 573 22.77 69.77 33.81
C GLN A 573 23.83 69.91 32.71
N GLN A 574 25.04 70.32 33.08
CA GLN A 574 26.11 70.73 32.16
C GLN A 574 27.01 69.56 31.71
N PRO A 575 27.73 69.70 30.57
CA PRO A 575 28.64 68.68 30.08
C PRO A 575 30.05 68.80 30.70
N GLN A 576 30.64 67.67 31.10
CA GLN A 576 32.09 67.56 31.22
C GLN A 576 32.66 66.78 30.03
N GLN A 577 33.57 67.41 29.30
CA GLN A 577 34.34 66.75 28.25
C GLN A 577 35.33 65.75 28.87
N GLN A 578 35.30 64.49 28.42
CA GLN A 578 36.49 63.66 28.38
C GLN A 578 36.79 63.29 26.93
N ARG A 579 38.07 63.40 26.56
CA ARG A 579 38.54 63.21 25.18
C ARG A 579 38.62 61.74 24.86
N ASN A 580 38.06 61.32 23.72
CA ASN A 580 38.31 60.01 23.14
C ASN A 580 39.81 59.88 22.82
N ALA A 581 40.51 59.01 23.56
CA ALA A 581 41.87 58.60 23.21
C ALA A 581 41.84 57.84 21.88
N SER A 582 42.87 58.04 21.04
CA SER A 582 42.92 57.55 19.67
C SER A 582 42.80 56.02 19.57
N ILE A 583 41.81 55.54 18.80
CA ILE A 583 41.60 54.12 18.49
C ILE A 583 42.72 53.50 17.62
N LEU A 584 43.67 54.30 17.10
CA LEU A 584 44.78 53.78 16.30
C LEU A 584 45.85 53.01 17.10
N SER A 585 46.03 53.27 18.40
CA SER A 585 47.10 52.59 19.18
C SER A 585 46.75 51.16 19.62
N SER A 586 45.51 50.72 19.40
CA SER A 586 45.01 49.38 19.77
C SER A 586 44.83 48.44 18.57
N LEU A 587 45.31 48.82 17.38
CA LEU A 587 45.33 47.95 16.21
C LEU A 587 46.45 46.90 16.34
N SER A 588 46.06 45.68 16.70
CA SER A 588 46.90 44.48 16.60
C SER A 588 46.39 43.54 15.52
N ASP A 589 47.29 42.87 14.81
CA ASP A 589 46.95 41.80 13.87
C ASP A 589 46.02 40.76 14.52
N ASN A 590 45.02 40.32 13.76
CA ASN A 590 44.11 39.25 14.16
C ASN A 590 44.87 37.93 14.38
N SER A 591 44.47 37.16 15.41
CA SER A 591 45.24 36.01 15.88
C SER A 591 45.46 34.95 14.79
N GLY A 592 46.71 34.80 14.36
CA GLY A 592 47.11 33.86 13.29
C GLY A 592 47.36 34.50 11.92
N ALA A 593 47.14 35.81 11.75
CA ALA A 593 47.45 36.53 10.51
C ALA A 593 48.94 36.48 10.15
N TYR A 594 49.83 36.63 11.15
CA TYR A 594 51.27 36.45 10.96
C TYR A 594 51.81 35.18 11.63
N ASN A 595 52.35 34.27 10.81
CA ASN A 595 53.05 33.07 11.28
C ASN A 595 54.56 33.21 11.02
N LYS A 596 55.38 33.30 12.07
CA LYS A 596 56.85 33.35 11.96
C LYS A 596 57.37 32.15 11.16
N LYS A 597 58.15 32.40 10.10
CA LYS A 597 58.72 31.36 9.23
C LYS A 597 59.82 30.56 9.95
N ILE A 598 59.45 29.42 10.51
CA ILE A 598 60.40 28.51 11.20
C ILE A 598 61.23 27.73 10.17
N ARG A 599 62.56 27.80 10.28
CA ARG A 599 63.50 26.99 9.49
C ARG A 599 63.52 25.54 10.03
N ARG A 600 62.93 24.60 9.30
CA ARG A 600 62.76 23.20 9.75
C ARG A 600 64.06 22.41 9.61
N GLY A 601 64.73 22.12 10.73
CA GLY A 601 65.88 21.22 10.79
C GLY A 601 65.54 19.73 10.62
N ARG A 602 66.55 18.87 10.73
CA ARG A 602 66.42 17.42 10.96
C ARG A 602 67.04 17.09 12.32
N GLY A 603 66.56 16.02 12.96
CA GLY A 603 67.08 15.56 14.24
C GLY A 603 66.49 16.28 15.48
N PRO A 604 66.58 15.65 16.66
CA PRO A 604 65.89 16.08 17.88
C PRO A 604 66.29 17.49 18.36
N SER A 605 67.53 17.92 18.10
CA SER A 605 68.02 19.28 18.42
C SER A 605 67.20 20.40 17.74
N SER A 606 66.43 20.09 16.68
CA SER A 606 65.49 21.03 16.06
C SER A 606 64.23 21.32 16.89
N GLY A 607 64.01 20.62 18.01
CA GLY A 607 62.83 20.76 18.86
C GLY A 607 61.50 20.33 18.22
N LYS A 608 61.53 19.71 17.03
CA LYS A 608 60.35 19.31 16.24
C LYS A 608 60.38 17.82 15.81
N GLY A 609 61.17 16.99 16.50
CA GLY A 609 61.25 15.54 16.30
C GLY A 609 62.45 15.08 15.47
N LYS A 610 62.54 13.76 15.20
CA LYS A 610 63.64 13.16 14.42
C LYS A 610 63.64 13.58 12.94
N THR A 611 62.45 13.66 12.33
CA THR A 611 62.26 14.15 10.96
C THR A 611 61.84 15.63 10.97
N SER A 612 61.83 16.30 9.81
CA SER A 612 61.52 17.75 9.68
C SER A 612 60.03 18.11 9.88
N GLY A 613 59.40 17.57 10.93
CA GLY A 613 58.01 17.80 11.27
C GLY A 613 57.01 17.28 10.22
N ARG A 614 57.34 16.16 9.54
CA ARG A 614 56.47 15.45 8.57
C ARG A 614 56.17 13.98 8.95
N GLY A 615 56.56 13.55 10.15
CA GLY A 615 56.32 12.17 10.61
C GLY A 615 57.30 11.12 10.06
N HIS A 616 56.94 9.84 10.22
CA HIS A 616 57.65 8.68 9.65
C HIS A 616 57.05 8.28 8.31
N LYS A 617 57.84 7.66 7.41
CA LYS A 617 57.42 7.19 6.09
C LYS A 617 56.22 6.21 6.17
N GLY A 618 55.43 6.12 5.10
CA GLY A 618 54.26 5.25 4.98
C GLY A 618 52.94 5.99 5.23
N GLN A 619 51.85 5.27 5.47
CA GLN A 619 50.49 5.84 5.55
C GLN A 619 50.36 6.97 6.59
N LYS A 620 51.12 6.91 7.69
CA LYS A 620 51.21 7.97 8.73
C LYS A 620 51.88 9.30 8.28
N ALA A 621 52.50 9.35 7.09
CA ALA A 621 52.96 10.58 6.46
C ALA A 621 51.92 11.20 5.50
N HIS A 622 50.94 10.40 5.04
CA HIS A 622 49.99 10.79 4.01
C HIS A 622 48.55 10.95 4.52
N GLY A 623 48.21 10.40 5.70
CA GLY A 623 46.89 10.59 6.30
C GLY A 623 46.71 9.90 7.65
N LYS A 624 45.44 9.81 8.07
CA LYS A 624 44.97 8.96 9.18
C LYS A 624 44.31 7.71 8.58
N VAL A 625 44.35 6.58 9.29
CA VAL A 625 43.54 5.41 8.91
C VAL A 625 42.07 5.77 9.10
N PRO A 626 41.17 5.48 8.13
CA PRO A 626 39.74 5.71 8.30
C PRO A 626 39.18 4.97 9.52
N ARG A 627 38.18 5.58 10.18
CA ARG A 627 37.40 4.91 11.21
C ARG A 627 36.70 3.69 10.57
N ASN A 628 36.75 2.53 11.22
CA ASN A 628 36.29 1.22 10.73
C ASN A 628 37.25 0.48 9.75
N PHE A 629 38.54 0.84 9.67
CA PHE A 629 39.55 0.06 8.92
C PHE A 629 40.65 -0.47 9.84
N ASN A 630 40.93 -1.78 9.76
CA ASN A 630 42.09 -2.40 10.39
C ASN A 630 43.28 -2.41 9.41
N GLY A 631 44.45 -1.98 9.87
CA GLY A 631 45.68 -1.93 9.05
C GLY A 631 45.66 -1.00 7.82
N GLY A 632 44.54 -0.32 7.54
CA GLY A 632 44.37 0.54 6.36
C GLY A 632 44.08 -0.19 5.05
N GLN A 633 43.76 -1.49 5.09
CA GLN A 633 43.34 -2.27 3.91
C GLN A 633 42.00 -2.99 4.10
N THR A 634 41.72 -3.52 5.30
CA THR A 634 40.50 -4.32 5.55
C THR A 634 39.47 -3.54 6.36
N PRO A 635 38.22 -3.41 5.89
CA PRO A 635 37.10 -2.95 6.70
C PRO A 635 36.89 -3.88 7.92
N GLU A 636 36.57 -3.28 9.06
CA GLU A 636 36.43 -3.98 10.35
C GLU A 636 35.22 -4.95 10.35
N GLU A 637 34.18 -4.64 9.56
CA GLU A 637 33.01 -5.50 9.30
C GLU A 637 33.34 -6.82 8.61
N VAL A 638 34.41 -6.87 7.80
CA VAL A 638 34.88 -8.09 7.12
C VAL A 638 35.64 -9.00 8.09
N VAL A 639 36.33 -8.41 9.07
CA VAL A 639 37.09 -9.13 10.10
C VAL A 639 36.17 -9.65 11.20
N HIS A 640 35.12 -8.90 11.53
CA HIS A 640 34.11 -9.24 12.53
C HIS A 640 32.76 -9.53 11.88
N GLY A 641 32.74 -10.51 10.97
CA GLY A 641 31.52 -10.90 10.24
C GLY A 641 30.35 -11.18 11.17
N VAL A 642 29.18 -10.60 10.85
CA VAL A 642 27.96 -10.75 11.63
C VAL A 642 27.53 -12.22 11.64
N ARG A 643 27.30 -12.77 12.83
CA ARG A 643 26.74 -14.13 13.00
C ARG A 643 25.41 -14.20 12.24
N GLY A 644 25.28 -15.19 11.35
CA GLY A 644 24.19 -15.25 10.37
C GLY A 644 22.79 -15.10 10.96
N PHE A 645 21.85 -14.60 10.14
CA PHE A 645 20.51 -14.17 10.58
C PHE A 645 19.82 -15.20 11.49
N GLU A 646 19.33 -14.73 12.64
CA GLU A 646 18.48 -15.54 13.51
C GLU A 646 17.07 -15.57 12.94
N ASN A 647 16.65 -16.76 12.49
CA ASN A 647 15.33 -16.94 11.91
C ASN A 647 14.23 -16.87 12.99
N GLN A 648 13.63 -15.69 13.13
CA GLN A 648 12.52 -15.41 14.06
C GLN A 648 11.27 -16.27 13.80
N HIS A 649 11.13 -16.84 12.59
CA HIS A 649 10.04 -17.73 12.20
C HIS A 649 10.41 -19.22 12.32
N SER A 650 11.57 -19.55 12.90
CA SER A 650 11.93 -20.95 13.16
C SER A 650 11.08 -21.55 14.28
N ILE A 651 10.51 -22.72 14.02
CA ILE A 651 9.64 -23.44 14.96
C ILE A 651 10.51 -24.28 15.90
N GLU A 652 10.50 -23.97 17.19
CA GLU A 652 11.30 -24.67 18.19
C GLU A 652 10.45 -25.72 18.93
N MET A 653 10.66 -26.99 18.61
CA MET A 653 9.94 -28.11 19.21
C MET A 653 10.72 -28.77 20.33
N THR A 654 10.04 -29.11 21.43
CA THR A 654 10.66 -29.82 22.55
C THR A 654 10.93 -31.28 22.18
N PRO A 655 12.17 -31.78 22.29
CA PRO A 655 12.51 -33.14 21.89
C PRO A 655 12.06 -34.19 22.93
N LEU A 656 11.37 -35.23 22.47
CA LEU A 656 11.06 -36.45 23.24
C LEU A 656 11.82 -37.62 22.63
N ASN A 657 12.58 -38.36 23.45
CA ASN A 657 13.30 -39.55 23.00
C ASN A 657 12.60 -40.82 23.47
N ILE A 658 12.58 -41.87 22.62
CA ILE A 658 11.94 -43.16 22.90
C ILE A 658 12.45 -43.79 24.22
N ASN A 659 13.75 -43.75 24.49
CA ASN A 659 14.30 -44.27 25.74
C ASN A 659 13.74 -43.62 27.02
N ARG A 660 13.34 -42.34 26.94
CA ARG A 660 12.71 -41.61 28.04
C ARG A 660 11.23 -41.94 28.17
N LEU A 661 10.57 -42.28 27.06
CA LEU A 661 9.18 -42.75 27.06
C LEU A 661 9.08 -44.10 27.79
N GLN A 662 9.89 -45.10 27.40
CA GLN A 662 9.91 -46.41 28.06
C GLN A 662 10.23 -46.28 29.54
N ALA A 663 11.27 -45.51 29.93
CA ALA A 663 11.63 -45.33 31.34
C ALA A 663 10.51 -44.68 32.21
N TRP A 664 9.56 -43.96 31.61
CA TRP A 664 8.39 -43.43 32.31
C TRP A 664 7.22 -44.44 32.39
N ILE A 665 7.15 -45.38 31.44
CA ILE A 665 6.23 -46.52 31.46
C ILE A 665 6.70 -47.55 32.51
N ASP A 666 7.99 -47.91 32.50
CA ASP A 666 8.62 -48.81 33.48
C ASP A 666 8.45 -48.29 34.93
N ALA A 667 8.48 -46.98 35.10
CA ALA A 667 8.26 -46.31 36.39
C ALA A 667 6.76 -46.20 36.79
N GLY A 668 5.84 -46.75 36.01
CA GLY A 668 4.39 -46.70 36.25
C GLY A 668 3.78 -45.29 36.16
N ARG A 669 4.45 -44.35 35.49
CA ARG A 669 4.04 -42.92 35.42
C ARG A 669 3.27 -42.56 34.16
N LEU A 670 3.27 -43.44 33.17
CA LEU A 670 2.49 -43.39 31.94
C LEU A 670 1.84 -44.77 31.76
N ASP A 671 0.53 -44.78 31.55
CA ASP A 671 -0.22 -46.00 31.20
C ASP A 671 -0.09 -46.24 29.68
N PRO A 672 0.50 -47.35 29.23
CA PRO A 672 0.64 -47.66 27.80
C PRO A 672 -0.69 -48.07 27.14
N ASN A 673 -1.72 -48.42 27.93
CA ASN A 673 -3.02 -48.86 27.41
C ASN A 673 -3.91 -47.70 26.94
N GLN A 674 -3.51 -46.45 27.23
CA GLN A 674 -4.24 -45.24 26.85
C GLN A 674 -3.41 -44.42 25.85
N PRO A 675 -4.06 -43.66 24.94
CA PRO A 675 -3.35 -42.83 23.98
C PRO A 675 -2.50 -41.77 24.70
N ILE A 676 -1.18 -41.86 24.56
CA ILE A 676 -0.23 -40.96 25.20
C ILE A 676 -0.22 -39.63 24.43
N THR A 677 -0.99 -38.68 24.95
CA THR A 677 -1.12 -37.34 24.37
C THR A 677 -0.19 -36.31 25.04
N LEU A 678 -0.14 -35.13 24.42
CA LEU A 678 0.55 -33.94 24.93
C LEU A 678 0.13 -33.56 26.37
N ARG A 679 -1.12 -33.88 26.78
CA ARG A 679 -1.63 -33.68 28.14
C ARG A 679 -1.01 -34.66 29.15
N GLU A 680 -0.94 -35.95 28.81
CA GLU A 680 -0.40 -36.99 29.70
C GLU A 680 1.13 -36.90 29.82
N LEU A 681 1.84 -36.54 28.74
CA LEU A 681 3.27 -36.23 28.77
C LEU A 681 3.62 -35.04 29.68
N ALA A 682 2.70 -34.06 29.80
CA ALA A 682 2.83 -32.93 30.71
C ALA A 682 2.47 -33.29 32.16
N LYS A 683 1.36 -34.01 32.39
CA LYS A 683 0.92 -34.47 33.73
C LYS A 683 1.95 -35.39 34.39
N SER A 684 2.43 -36.40 33.67
CA SER A 684 3.49 -37.33 34.11
C SER A 684 4.85 -36.66 34.33
N ARG A 685 4.99 -35.38 33.97
CA ARG A 685 6.25 -34.63 33.93
C ARG A 685 7.34 -35.36 33.12
N CYS A 686 6.94 -36.13 32.11
CA CYS A 686 7.87 -36.70 31.14
C CYS A 686 8.62 -35.57 30.42
N ILE A 687 7.92 -34.49 30.07
CA ILE A 687 8.51 -33.29 29.45
C ILE A 687 8.24 -32.06 30.32
N HIS A 688 9.23 -31.16 30.40
CA HIS A 688 9.11 -29.84 31.03
C HIS A 688 9.28 -28.77 29.95
N GLY A 689 8.45 -27.71 29.98
CA GLY A 689 8.54 -26.61 29.01
C GLY A 689 8.26 -27.05 27.57
N ILE A 690 7.00 -27.36 27.26
CA ILE A 690 6.57 -27.58 25.87
C ILE A 690 6.59 -26.21 25.17
N LYS A 691 7.39 -26.11 24.10
CA LYS A 691 7.55 -24.91 23.26
C LYS A 691 6.46 -24.90 22.17
N ASP A 692 6.84 -24.98 20.90
CA ASP A 692 5.88 -24.96 19.78
C ASP A 692 5.22 -26.32 19.52
N GLY A 693 5.67 -27.37 20.23
CA GLY A 693 5.17 -28.72 20.10
C GLY A 693 6.16 -29.74 20.67
N ILE A 694 5.89 -31.02 20.44
CA ILE A 694 6.76 -32.13 20.79
C ILE A 694 7.26 -32.81 19.51
N LYS A 695 8.58 -32.97 19.38
CA LYS A 695 9.20 -33.75 18.31
C LYS A 695 9.72 -35.07 18.87
N LEU A 696 9.17 -36.19 18.41
CA LEU A 696 9.59 -37.54 18.78
C LEU A 696 10.87 -37.94 18.02
N LEU A 697 11.84 -38.52 18.73
CA LEU A 697 13.17 -38.88 18.26
C LEU A 697 13.58 -40.29 18.71
N ALA A 698 14.28 -41.02 17.84
CA ALA A 698 14.58 -42.45 18.00
C ALA A 698 15.83 -42.79 18.84
N ARG A 699 16.24 -41.94 19.80
CA ARG A 699 17.48 -42.21 20.56
C ARG A 699 17.33 -43.46 21.43
N SER A 700 18.18 -44.45 21.15
CA SER A 700 18.17 -45.78 21.78
C SER A 700 16.80 -46.49 21.64
N SER A 701 16.31 -46.58 20.40
CA SER A 701 15.07 -47.24 20.01
C SER A 701 14.98 -48.71 20.45
N GLU A 702 16.10 -49.43 20.50
CA GLU A 702 16.21 -50.83 20.95
C GLU A 702 15.66 -51.09 22.37
N LYS A 703 15.47 -50.03 23.17
CA LYS A 703 14.93 -50.14 24.53
C LYS A 703 13.41 -50.16 24.60
N LEU A 704 12.69 -49.91 23.50
CA LEU A 704 11.24 -49.94 23.47
C LEU A 704 10.75 -51.39 23.39
N THR A 705 10.13 -51.88 24.45
CA THR A 705 9.57 -53.23 24.54
C THR A 705 8.05 -53.23 24.65
N THR A 706 7.47 -52.11 25.06
CA THR A 706 6.02 -51.98 25.27
C THR A 706 5.37 -51.34 24.04
N PRO A 707 4.25 -51.88 23.51
CA PRO A 707 3.46 -51.20 22.48
C PRO A 707 2.82 -49.94 23.08
N VAL A 708 2.81 -48.85 22.31
CA VAL A 708 2.30 -47.53 22.74
C VAL A 708 1.56 -46.86 21.59
N ASP A 709 0.35 -46.34 21.82
CA ASP A 709 -0.28 -45.34 20.94
C ASP A 709 0.12 -43.93 21.42
N ILE A 710 0.80 -43.15 20.58
CA ILE A 710 1.31 -41.82 20.93
C ILE A 710 0.90 -40.74 19.91
N VAL A 711 0.42 -39.61 20.43
CA VAL A 711 0.02 -38.44 19.65
C VAL A 711 0.96 -37.26 19.92
N VAL A 712 1.79 -36.92 18.93
CA VAL A 712 2.84 -35.88 19.02
C VAL A 712 2.72 -34.85 17.92
N SER A 713 3.48 -33.75 18.00
CA SER A 713 3.45 -32.71 16.97
C SER A 713 4.18 -33.15 15.71
N ARG A 714 5.42 -33.66 15.83
CA ARG A 714 6.18 -34.24 14.72
C ARG A 714 6.97 -35.46 15.19
N ALA A 715 7.36 -36.34 14.27
CA ALA A 715 8.19 -37.50 14.56
C ALA A 715 9.31 -37.67 13.51
N SER A 716 10.43 -38.31 13.89
CA SER A 716 11.42 -38.79 12.91
C SER A 716 10.98 -40.15 12.33
N ALA A 717 11.30 -40.41 11.06
CA ALA A 717 10.98 -41.68 10.41
C ALA A 717 11.53 -42.90 11.18
N SER A 718 12.74 -42.77 11.73
CA SER A 718 13.35 -43.77 12.63
C SER A 718 12.58 -44.00 13.93
N ALA A 719 11.80 -43.03 14.41
CA ALA A 719 11.01 -43.15 15.63
C ALA A 719 9.64 -43.79 15.34
N ILE A 720 9.04 -43.46 14.20
CA ILE A 720 7.84 -44.11 13.68
C ILE A 720 8.13 -45.61 13.49
N ALA A 721 9.18 -45.96 12.75
CA ALA A 721 9.57 -47.34 12.50
C ALA A 721 9.87 -48.12 13.79
N ALA A 722 10.50 -47.49 14.80
CA ALA A 722 10.78 -48.12 16.09
C ALA A 722 9.50 -48.41 16.91
N ILE A 723 8.54 -47.49 16.93
CA ILE A 723 7.27 -47.70 17.65
C ILE A 723 6.39 -48.72 16.93
N GLU A 724 6.31 -48.67 15.60
CA GLU A 724 5.56 -49.65 14.80
C GLU A 724 6.17 -51.06 14.92
N ALA A 725 7.51 -51.19 14.98
CA ALA A 725 8.19 -52.47 15.21
C ALA A 725 7.92 -53.05 16.62
N ALA A 726 7.64 -52.20 17.62
CA ALA A 726 7.22 -52.62 18.96
C ALA A 726 5.70 -52.87 19.06
N GLY A 727 4.94 -52.82 17.95
CA GLY A 727 3.49 -53.01 17.92
C GLY A 727 2.68 -51.78 18.38
N GLY A 728 3.31 -50.62 18.49
CA GLY A 728 2.64 -49.35 18.81
C GLY A 728 2.13 -48.59 17.57
N LYS A 729 1.52 -47.44 17.83
CA LYS A 729 0.95 -46.53 16.83
C LYS A 729 1.46 -45.11 17.05
N VAL A 730 1.75 -44.39 15.97
CA VAL A 730 2.14 -42.97 16.03
C VAL A 730 1.16 -42.16 15.21
N THR A 731 0.64 -41.08 15.78
CA THR A 731 -0.15 -40.07 15.07
C THR A 731 0.53 -38.71 15.20
N THR A 732 0.88 -38.06 14.09
CA THR A 732 1.38 -36.67 14.11
C THR A 732 0.22 -35.69 13.90
N ARG A 733 0.19 -34.64 14.73
CA ARG A 733 -0.95 -33.72 14.84
C ARG A 733 -0.51 -32.26 15.00
N TYR A 734 -1.21 -31.35 14.34
CA TYR A 734 -0.92 -29.92 14.44
C TYR A 734 -1.34 -29.35 15.80
N TYR A 735 -0.54 -28.42 16.33
CA TYR A 735 -0.86 -27.64 17.53
C TYR A 735 -0.30 -26.22 17.40
N THR A 736 -0.92 -25.28 18.11
CA THR A 736 -0.45 -23.90 18.25
C THR A 736 -0.11 -23.62 19.72
N LYS A 737 0.71 -22.60 20.02
CA LYS A 737 1.05 -22.24 21.43
C LYS A 737 -0.20 -22.09 22.33
N PRO A 738 -1.31 -21.44 21.90
CA PRO A 738 -2.54 -21.39 22.68
C PRO A 738 -3.21 -22.76 22.85
N SER A 739 -3.26 -23.59 21.80
CA SER A 739 -3.92 -24.90 21.89
C SER A 739 -3.16 -25.86 22.81
N ILE A 740 -1.81 -25.83 22.80
CA ILE A 740 -0.95 -26.53 23.76
C ILE A 740 -1.31 -26.15 25.21
N SER A 741 -1.54 -24.86 25.47
CA SER A 741 -1.94 -24.38 26.81
C SER A 741 -3.32 -24.90 27.22
N ARG A 742 -4.31 -24.85 26.31
CA ARG A 742 -5.69 -25.30 26.55
C ARG A 742 -5.78 -26.83 26.73
N VAL A 743 -5.08 -27.61 25.90
CA VAL A 743 -4.98 -29.08 26.02
C VAL A 743 -4.35 -29.48 27.35
N ARG A 744 -3.32 -28.78 27.83
CA ARG A 744 -2.73 -29.03 29.15
C ARG A 744 -3.71 -28.78 30.30
N ARG A 745 -4.60 -27.78 30.17
CA ARG A 745 -5.66 -27.49 31.14
C ARG A 745 -6.86 -28.45 31.03
N GLY A 746 -7.04 -29.08 29.86
CA GLY A 746 -8.19 -29.93 29.56
C GLY A 746 -9.40 -29.18 29.01
N GLU A 747 -9.20 -27.95 28.50
CA GLU A 747 -10.25 -27.10 27.93
C GLU A 747 -10.55 -27.43 26.45
N THR A 748 -9.77 -28.35 25.85
CA THR A 748 -9.77 -28.71 24.43
C THR A 748 -9.41 -30.19 24.24
N ASP A 749 -10.00 -30.82 23.23
CA ASP A 749 -9.68 -32.17 22.77
C ASP A 749 -8.19 -32.29 22.36
N PRO A 750 -7.42 -33.25 22.92
CA PRO A 750 -6.03 -33.46 22.53
C PRO A 750 -5.84 -34.13 21.16
N ILE A 751 -6.83 -34.84 20.62
CA ILE A 751 -6.68 -35.79 19.50
C ILE A 751 -7.53 -35.42 18.28
N TYR A 752 -8.68 -34.77 18.44
CA TYR A 752 -9.61 -34.50 17.34
C TYR A 752 -9.88 -33.00 17.10
N SER A 753 -10.25 -32.67 15.87
CA SER A 753 -10.58 -31.34 15.34
C SER A 753 -11.75 -31.47 14.36
N ILE A 754 -11.95 -30.49 13.47
CA ILE A 754 -13.00 -30.53 12.44
C ILE A 754 -12.53 -31.40 11.27
N GLN A 755 -11.28 -31.25 10.82
CA GLN A 755 -10.73 -32.02 9.69
C GLN A 755 -10.17 -33.40 10.09
N SER A 756 -10.26 -33.82 11.35
CA SER A 756 -9.89 -35.18 11.76
C SER A 756 -11.02 -36.16 11.48
N ALA A 757 -10.70 -37.35 10.96
CA ALA A 757 -11.65 -38.46 10.83
C ALA A 757 -12.46 -38.66 12.13
N GLU A 758 -13.78 -38.83 11.99
CA GLU A 758 -14.66 -38.90 13.16
C GLU A 758 -14.38 -40.14 14.02
N PRO A 759 -14.34 -40.01 15.36
CA PRO A 759 -14.23 -41.15 16.24
C PRO A 759 -15.53 -41.96 16.24
N THR A 760 -15.39 -43.27 16.36
CA THR A 760 -16.49 -44.24 16.48
C THR A 760 -17.24 -44.17 17.82
N THR A 761 -16.89 -43.23 18.70
CA THR A 761 -17.46 -43.08 20.05
C THR A 761 -17.83 -41.62 20.33
N PRO A 762 -18.90 -41.34 21.10
CA PRO A 762 -19.29 -39.98 21.47
C PRO A 762 -18.16 -39.24 22.20
N ARG A 763 -17.82 -38.03 21.75
CA ARG A 763 -16.78 -37.19 22.35
C ARG A 763 -17.33 -36.42 23.57
N PRO A 764 -16.54 -36.27 24.65
CA PRO A 764 -16.88 -35.32 25.70
C PRO A 764 -16.85 -33.88 25.16
N GLU A 765 -17.74 -33.03 25.65
CA GLU A 765 -17.83 -31.65 25.21
C GLU A 765 -16.66 -30.81 25.76
N PHE A 766 -16.00 -30.05 24.90
CA PHE A 766 -14.86 -29.19 25.25
C PHE A 766 -15.15 -27.73 24.92
N LYS A 767 -14.77 -26.82 25.83
CA LYS A 767 -15.01 -25.38 25.72
C LYS A 767 -14.39 -24.74 24.47
N TYR A 768 -13.24 -25.23 24.02
CA TYR A 768 -12.57 -24.74 22.81
C TYR A 768 -12.23 -25.89 21.87
N ARG A 769 -12.41 -25.68 20.56
CA ARG A 769 -12.02 -26.61 19.49
C ARG A 769 -10.49 -26.59 19.26
N LEU A 770 -9.92 -27.71 18.82
CA LEU A 770 -8.51 -27.76 18.44
C LEU A 770 -8.32 -27.26 16.99
N PRO A 771 -7.34 -26.36 16.71
CA PRO A 771 -7.13 -25.81 15.38
C PRO A 771 -6.50 -26.82 14.41
N ASP A 772 -6.93 -26.78 13.16
CA ASP A 772 -6.31 -27.45 12.01
C ASP A 772 -5.22 -26.55 11.36
N PRO A 773 -4.25 -27.10 10.60
CA PRO A 773 -3.15 -26.31 10.02
C PRO A 773 -3.63 -25.41 8.87
N ALA A 774 -3.29 -24.13 8.95
CA ALA A 774 -3.53 -23.16 7.86
C ALA A 774 -2.32 -22.99 6.92
N SER A 775 -1.09 -23.28 7.39
CA SER A 775 0.12 -23.13 6.58
C SER A 775 0.25 -24.26 5.56
N ARG A 776 0.55 -23.94 4.29
CA ARG A 776 0.79 -24.93 3.23
C ARG A 776 1.74 -26.05 3.67
N LYS A 777 2.87 -25.67 4.27
CA LYS A 777 3.93 -26.58 4.71
C LYS A 777 3.49 -27.53 5.82
N ASP A 778 2.60 -27.08 6.70
CA ASP A 778 2.01 -27.94 7.72
C ASP A 778 0.91 -28.83 7.12
N ILE A 779 0.04 -28.32 6.24
CA ILE A 779 -0.98 -29.11 5.54
C ILE A 779 -0.33 -30.27 4.76
N GLU A 780 0.70 -30.00 3.95
CA GLU A 780 1.44 -31.04 3.21
C GLU A 780 2.07 -32.08 4.18
N TYR A 781 2.62 -31.64 5.32
CA TYR A 781 3.21 -32.54 6.33
C TYR A 781 2.17 -33.43 7.05
N TYR A 782 1.01 -32.89 7.46
CA TYR A 782 -0.03 -33.66 8.17
C TYR A 782 -0.96 -34.45 7.24
N ARG A 783 -0.92 -34.20 5.92
CA ARG A 783 -1.53 -35.09 4.92
C ARG A 783 -0.63 -36.27 4.61
N ASP A 784 0.69 -36.13 4.64
CA ASP A 784 1.62 -37.20 4.26
C ASP A 784 1.49 -38.48 5.11
N PRO A 785 1.12 -39.64 4.51
CA PRO A 785 1.05 -40.93 5.20
C PRO A 785 2.42 -41.41 5.73
N ALA A 786 3.54 -40.96 5.15
CA ALA A 786 4.89 -41.27 5.64
C ALA A 786 5.21 -40.61 6.99
N HIS A 787 4.56 -39.48 7.28
CA HIS A 787 4.67 -38.79 8.56
C HIS A 787 3.60 -39.22 9.58
N ARG A 788 2.72 -40.15 9.22
CA ARG A 788 1.53 -40.56 10.00
C ARG A 788 0.67 -39.37 10.42
N GLY A 789 0.52 -38.41 9.52
CA GLY A 789 -0.29 -37.22 9.75
C GLY A 789 -1.78 -37.57 9.84
N TYR A 790 -2.48 -36.94 10.78
CA TYR A 790 -3.91 -37.20 11.02
C TYR A 790 -4.83 -36.84 9.83
N LEU A 791 -4.36 -36.02 8.90
CA LEU A 791 -5.09 -35.63 7.67
C LEU A 791 -4.82 -36.56 6.48
N SER A 792 -4.07 -37.65 6.67
CA SER A 792 -3.75 -38.62 5.60
C SER A 792 -4.97 -39.32 5.01
N HIS A 793 -6.06 -39.42 5.75
CA HIS A 793 -7.35 -39.92 5.25
C HIS A 793 -8.00 -38.99 4.19
N MET A 794 -7.55 -37.73 4.08
CA MET A 794 -8.00 -36.78 3.03
C MET A 794 -7.21 -36.91 1.71
N LEU A 795 -6.34 -37.91 1.57
CA LEU A 795 -5.68 -38.24 0.31
C LEU A 795 -6.45 -39.35 -0.39
N GLN A 796 -6.87 -39.08 -1.63
CA GLN A 796 -7.42 -40.11 -2.50
C GLN A 796 -6.29 -41.05 -2.97
N GLU A 797 -6.64 -42.31 -3.22
CA GLU A 797 -5.68 -43.32 -3.67
C GLU A 797 -4.99 -42.88 -4.97
N GLY A 798 -3.65 -42.87 -4.97
CA GLY A 798 -2.82 -42.39 -6.08
C GLY A 798 -2.51 -40.88 -6.09
N GLN A 799 -3.03 -40.07 -5.16
CA GLN A 799 -2.63 -38.66 -5.01
C GLN A 799 -1.38 -38.49 -4.13
N GLY A 800 -0.60 -37.44 -4.42
CA GLY A 800 0.54 -37.03 -3.59
C GLY A 800 0.16 -36.07 -2.47
N PRO A 801 0.95 -35.99 -1.38
CA PRO A 801 0.69 -35.07 -0.27
C PRO A 801 0.92 -33.59 -0.60
N SER A 802 1.55 -33.27 -1.74
CA SER A 802 1.73 -31.87 -2.17
C SER A 802 0.42 -31.28 -2.71
N LEU A 803 0.19 -30.00 -2.39
CA LEU A 803 -0.97 -29.26 -2.87
C LEU A 803 -0.85 -28.78 -4.33
N PHE A 804 0.37 -28.74 -4.88
CA PHE A 804 0.65 -28.14 -6.20
C PHE A 804 1.05 -29.17 -7.26
N PHE A 805 1.72 -30.25 -6.85
CA PHE A 805 2.22 -31.26 -7.77
C PHE A 805 1.47 -32.57 -7.57
N LYS A 806 0.70 -32.99 -8.59
CA LYS A 806 0.28 -34.38 -8.69
C LYS A 806 1.55 -35.22 -8.85
N THR A 807 1.84 -36.09 -7.89
CA THR A 807 2.90 -37.09 -8.07
C THR A 807 2.58 -37.88 -9.36
N PRO A 808 3.54 -38.08 -10.27
CA PRO A 808 3.34 -38.97 -11.41
C PRO A 808 2.87 -40.33 -10.88
N GLY A 809 1.64 -40.71 -11.21
CA GLY A 809 0.94 -41.75 -10.48
C GLY A 809 1.68 -43.09 -10.56
N GLN A 810 1.66 -43.83 -9.44
CA GLN A 810 1.69 -45.29 -9.55
C GLN A 810 0.38 -45.70 -10.22
N GLY A 811 0.40 -45.72 -11.56
CA GLY A 811 -0.73 -46.16 -12.36
C GLY A 811 -1.10 -47.60 -11.99
N ARG A 812 -2.36 -47.96 -12.25
CA ARG A 812 -2.82 -49.36 -12.19
C ARG A 812 -1.77 -50.25 -12.85
N VAL A 813 -1.33 -51.26 -12.12
CA VAL A 813 -0.44 -52.29 -12.66
C VAL A 813 -1.28 -53.19 -13.56
N ASP A 814 -1.53 -52.75 -14.79
CA ASP A 814 -2.03 -53.63 -15.84
C ASP A 814 -1.03 -54.77 -16.01
N HIS A 815 -1.53 -56.01 -15.95
CA HIS A 815 -0.73 -57.23 -16.00
C HIS A 815 -0.08 -57.45 -17.38
N LYS A 816 0.95 -56.66 -17.71
CA LYS A 816 1.82 -56.92 -18.87
C LYS A 816 2.91 -57.92 -18.49
N LYS A 817 2.61 -59.17 -18.83
CA LYS A 817 3.48 -60.36 -18.77
C LYS A 817 4.84 -60.08 -19.43
N VAL A 818 5.88 -59.84 -18.63
CA VAL A 818 7.28 -59.78 -19.09
C VAL A 818 8.11 -60.78 -18.31
N THR A 819 8.98 -61.47 -19.05
CA THR A 819 9.71 -62.67 -18.64
C THR A 819 10.86 -62.40 -17.67
N SER A 820 11.19 -63.45 -16.91
CA SER A 820 12.31 -63.48 -15.96
C SER A 820 13.67 -63.15 -16.60
N LYS A 821 14.43 -62.22 -16.00
CA LYS A 821 15.89 -62.32 -15.80
C LYS A 821 16.44 -61.18 -14.94
N GLY A 822 17.35 -61.51 -14.02
CA GLY A 822 18.37 -60.58 -13.48
C GLY A 822 17.97 -59.72 -12.28
N ALA A 823 18.16 -60.23 -11.07
CA ALA A 823 18.22 -59.41 -9.86
C ALA A 823 19.60 -58.76 -9.66
N LYS A 824 19.64 -57.64 -8.91
CA LYS A 824 20.77 -56.88 -8.32
C LYS A 824 21.13 -55.54 -8.99
N SER A 825 20.56 -54.46 -8.46
CA SER A 825 21.34 -53.48 -7.68
C SER A 825 20.40 -52.73 -6.72
N ALA A 826 20.94 -52.24 -5.62
CA ALA A 826 20.15 -51.70 -4.51
C ALA A 826 20.44 -50.22 -4.26
N ILE A 827 19.42 -49.51 -3.79
CA ILE A 827 19.48 -48.35 -2.87
C ILE A 827 20.53 -47.27 -3.22
N LYS A 828 20.05 -46.17 -3.81
CA LYS A 828 20.54 -44.82 -3.48
C LYS A 828 19.35 -43.90 -3.32
N GLY A 829 19.19 -43.35 -2.12
CA GLY A 829 18.25 -42.27 -1.87
C GLY A 829 18.92 -40.93 -2.12
N GLU A 830 18.23 -40.01 -2.78
CA GLU A 830 18.57 -38.59 -2.78
C GLU A 830 17.44 -37.79 -2.15
N ASN A 831 17.60 -37.46 -0.87
CA ASN A 831 16.92 -36.29 -0.29
C ASN A 831 17.51 -35.05 -0.96
N ARG A 832 16.82 -34.51 -1.97
CA ARG A 832 16.99 -33.11 -2.36
C ARG A 832 15.88 -32.29 -1.74
N VAL A 833 16.27 -31.49 -0.75
CA VAL A 833 15.43 -30.44 -0.17
C VAL A 833 15.36 -29.31 -1.20
N TRP A 834 14.14 -28.91 -1.56
CA TRP A 834 13.85 -27.60 -2.14
C TRP A 834 13.61 -26.61 -1.00
#